data_AF-A0A3D2N5Y9-F1
#
_entry.id   AF-A0A3D2N5Y9-F1
#
_cell.length_a   1.000
_cell.length_b   1.000
_cell.length_c   1.000
_cell.angle_alpha   90.00
_cell.angle_beta   90.00
_cell.angle_gamma   90.00
#
_symmetry.space_group_name_H-M   'P 1'
#
loop_
_entity.id
_entity.type
_entity.pdbx_description
1 polymer ?
#
loop_
_entity_poly.entity_id
_entity_poly.type
_entity_poly.pdbx_seq_one_letter_code
_entity_poly.pdbx_strand_id
1 'polypeptide(L)'
;MTDYTKGIALLKEYINHAEYASGSDKLDELERKYSGKLKKYCGESELDELLGMISKLMHRLVNQQESFHGLTAAKELTEHEKEENRLVMKLLDKNLFTYHFQPIIRADNGEIFAYEALMRAKDMDGISPYHILKYAEMTGRLAEVEQYTFLNVLKLAAQGDDPFNGKPVFINSMPDIHIRPEKNAEIEKMLSERVSRVVIEMVESSEYKDSDLDVIKAKYSALGIPIAIDDYGTGYSNISNLLRYTPNFVKIDRSLLSGIENNPNKKHFVREIIDFCHENKIMALAEGVENSEELRCVILLGADLIQGFYTARPSAEIIAEIPYALKAEICAHRQELEDGRRLQIYSAENGEKIYLERLSRDGYSCLQIGSGYNDGSITISGSPHQDSGIHLMIADGFAGKVQLENVRLSNLPGRPCVDIGGGCDVTLVLAGSNILVGGGIRVPENAMLTTEGDGSLDIKLGDTDYFGIGNDLSSQHGRLSFMQDGTIAITATSHAGVCIGAGRGGEIVIGRGRYVLNASGSNNVGIGALDGDTSVDILGCDLECTASGAFSIGIGSENGNADVHVKYSSVKISTDSQMSVGLGNLRGDNTVIHAESVSMVIEMSADALTAYGSMFSNSDIKIERSAVKISADGPKALAFGGLKGESSLTFTDIDLAVKISNTLNICTRADNESIHTKGGRYRITLNGQQLDAL
;
A
#
# COMPACT_ATOMS: atom_id res chain seq x y z
N MET A 1 -23.86 -43.17 32.75
CA MET A 1 -22.98 -42.08 33.21
C MET A 1 -22.42 -42.45 34.57
N THR A 2 -21.11 -42.62 34.66
CA THR A 2 -20.35 -42.79 35.91
C THR A 2 -20.66 -41.64 36.87
N ASP A 3 -20.59 -41.86 38.20
CA ASP A 3 -20.85 -40.82 39.20
C ASP A 3 -19.95 -39.60 39.02
N TYR A 4 -18.73 -39.81 38.51
CA TYR A 4 -17.81 -38.76 38.08
C TYR A 4 -18.39 -37.82 36.99
N THR A 5 -19.08 -38.37 35.99
CA THR A 5 -19.68 -37.57 34.90
C THR A 5 -20.86 -36.74 35.39
N LYS A 6 -21.62 -37.27 36.37
CA LYS A 6 -22.69 -36.53 37.04
C LYS A 6 -22.13 -35.41 37.92
N GLY A 7 -20.99 -35.66 38.58
CA GLY A 7 -20.26 -34.64 39.34
C GLY A 7 -19.81 -33.48 38.46
N ILE A 8 -19.20 -33.75 37.31
CA ILE A 8 -18.79 -32.71 36.34
C ILE A 8 -19.99 -31.92 35.82
N ALA A 9 -21.11 -32.59 35.50
CA ALA A 9 -22.32 -31.89 35.06
C ALA A 9 -22.86 -30.95 36.14
N LEU A 10 -22.87 -31.38 37.40
CA LEU A 10 -23.27 -30.53 38.52
C LEU A 10 -22.29 -29.37 38.76
N LEU A 11 -21.00 -29.58 38.51
CA LEU A 11 -19.97 -28.54 38.64
C LEU A 11 -20.17 -27.44 37.58
N LYS A 12 -20.47 -27.83 36.34
CA LYS A 12 -20.83 -26.89 35.26
C LYS A 12 -22.09 -26.09 35.60
N GLU A 13 -23.09 -26.75 36.20
CA GLU A 13 -24.32 -26.09 36.64
C GLU A 13 -24.06 -25.09 37.78
N TYR A 14 -23.17 -25.43 38.72
CA TYR A 14 -22.73 -24.51 39.77
C TYR A 14 -22.01 -23.29 39.21
N ILE A 15 -21.04 -23.50 38.30
CA ILE A 15 -20.30 -22.40 37.64
C ILE A 15 -21.27 -21.47 36.92
N ASN A 16 -22.17 -22.02 36.09
CA ASN A 16 -23.16 -21.22 35.37
C ASN A 16 -24.04 -20.41 36.34
N HIS A 17 -24.54 -21.00 37.42
CA HIS A 17 -25.36 -20.25 38.38
C HIS A 17 -24.58 -19.20 39.17
N ALA A 18 -23.31 -19.46 39.43
CA ALA A 18 -22.44 -18.55 40.15
C ALA A 18 -21.96 -17.37 39.29
N GLU A 19 -21.82 -17.54 37.97
CA GLU A 19 -21.57 -16.44 37.02
C GLU A 19 -22.67 -15.37 37.03
N TYR A 20 -23.91 -15.73 37.38
CA TYR A 20 -25.04 -14.81 37.48
C TYR A 20 -25.36 -14.38 38.92
N ALA A 21 -24.52 -14.72 39.90
CA ALA A 21 -24.75 -14.38 41.30
C ALA A 21 -24.37 -12.91 41.58
N SER A 22 -25.37 -12.07 41.86
CA SER A 22 -25.16 -10.69 42.31
C SER A 22 -24.83 -10.61 43.80
N GLY A 23 -23.57 -10.83 44.14
CA GLY A 23 -22.99 -10.59 45.47
C GLY A 23 -22.50 -11.84 46.22
N SER A 24 -21.57 -11.63 47.14
CA SER A 24 -20.90 -12.69 47.92
C SER A 24 -21.85 -13.58 48.73
N ASP A 25 -22.94 -13.04 49.28
CA ASP A 25 -23.95 -13.81 50.04
C ASP A 25 -24.68 -14.86 49.20
N LYS A 26 -24.95 -14.56 47.91
CA LYS A 26 -25.59 -15.52 46.98
C LYS A 26 -24.64 -16.63 46.55
N LEU A 27 -23.35 -16.32 46.42
CA LEU A 27 -22.30 -17.31 46.17
C LEU A 27 -22.21 -18.31 47.32
N ASP A 28 -22.27 -17.84 48.56
CA ASP A 28 -22.24 -18.70 49.76
C ASP A 28 -23.49 -19.58 49.90
N GLU A 29 -24.65 -19.12 49.41
CA GLU A 29 -25.87 -19.91 49.34
C GLU A 29 -25.79 -21.00 48.24
N LEU A 30 -25.28 -20.63 47.06
CA LEU A 30 -25.04 -21.57 45.96
C LEU A 30 -23.99 -22.62 46.36
N GLU A 31 -22.91 -22.22 47.01
CA GLU A 31 -21.87 -23.13 47.48
C GLU A 31 -22.44 -24.14 48.48
N ARG A 32 -23.24 -23.71 49.46
CA ARG A 32 -23.96 -24.64 50.37
C ARG A 32 -24.90 -25.58 49.62
N LYS A 33 -25.62 -25.07 48.63
CA LYS A 33 -26.60 -25.84 47.83
C LYS A 33 -25.92 -26.91 46.96
N TYR A 34 -24.80 -26.58 46.32
CA TYR A 34 -24.12 -27.48 45.39
C TYR A 34 -23.09 -28.39 46.07
N SER A 35 -22.39 -27.93 47.12
CA SER A 35 -21.50 -28.76 47.94
C SER A 35 -22.23 -29.97 48.54
N GLY A 36 -23.45 -29.78 49.06
CA GLY A 36 -24.27 -30.87 49.60
C GLY A 36 -24.71 -31.91 48.56
N LYS A 37 -24.82 -31.51 47.28
CA LYS A 37 -25.17 -32.41 46.18
C LYS A 37 -23.94 -33.10 45.58
N LEU A 38 -22.81 -32.40 45.49
CA LEU A 38 -21.55 -32.91 44.94
C LEU A 38 -20.92 -33.98 45.85
N LYS A 39 -21.11 -33.88 47.18
CA LYS A 39 -20.72 -34.89 48.17
C LYS A 39 -21.33 -36.28 47.96
N LYS A 40 -22.41 -36.41 47.17
CA LYS A 40 -23.01 -37.71 46.83
C LYS A 40 -22.30 -38.45 45.69
N TYR A 41 -21.42 -37.79 44.94
CA TYR A 41 -20.90 -38.30 43.68
C TYR A 41 -19.36 -38.40 43.64
N CYS A 42 -18.64 -37.94 44.66
CA CYS A 42 -17.18 -37.86 44.63
C CYS A 42 -16.50 -38.25 45.96
N GLY A 43 -15.31 -38.86 45.87
CA GLY A 43 -14.44 -39.21 46.98
C GLY A 43 -13.49 -38.06 47.39
N GLU A 44 -13.67 -37.65 48.63
CA GLU A 44 -13.02 -36.73 49.59
C GLU A 44 -11.67 -35.97 49.38
N SER A 45 -11.06 -35.81 48.21
CA SER A 45 -9.84 -34.94 48.15
C SER A 45 -9.74 -34.00 46.94
N GLU A 46 -9.56 -34.53 45.73
CA GLU A 46 -9.23 -33.68 44.57
C GLU A 46 -10.40 -32.80 44.10
N LEU A 47 -11.65 -33.27 44.26
CA LEU A 47 -12.82 -32.51 43.81
C LEU A 47 -13.23 -31.40 44.79
N ASP A 48 -13.05 -31.63 46.10
CA ASP A 48 -13.26 -30.62 47.13
C ASP A 48 -12.19 -29.53 47.05
N GLU A 49 -10.96 -29.89 46.69
CA GLU A 49 -9.89 -28.93 46.41
C GLU A 49 -10.20 -28.09 45.17
N LEU A 50 -10.70 -28.70 44.09
CA LEU A 50 -11.12 -27.99 42.87
C LEU A 50 -12.31 -27.05 43.14
N LEU A 51 -13.31 -27.51 43.92
CA LEU A 51 -14.43 -26.67 44.38
C LEU A 51 -13.95 -25.50 45.23
N GLY A 52 -13.03 -25.74 46.16
CA GLY A 52 -12.43 -24.70 46.97
C GLY A 52 -11.63 -23.69 46.14
N MET A 53 -10.94 -24.13 45.09
CA MET A 53 -10.24 -23.25 44.15
C MET A 53 -11.21 -22.43 43.30
N ILE A 54 -12.27 -23.05 42.78
CA ILE A 54 -13.29 -22.38 41.96
C ILE A 54 -14.06 -21.37 42.82
N SER A 55 -14.50 -21.74 44.03
CA SER A 55 -15.16 -20.81 44.95
C SER A 55 -14.24 -19.63 45.30
N LYS A 56 -12.96 -19.86 45.60
CA LYS A 56 -11.98 -18.77 45.82
C LYS A 56 -11.75 -17.90 44.60
N LEU A 57 -11.85 -18.45 43.40
CA LEU A 57 -11.70 -17.69 42.14
C LEU A 57 -12.95 -16.84 41.89
N MET A 58 -14.14 -17.40 42.09
CA MET A 58 -15.41 -16.69 41.92
C MET A 58 -15.64 -15.63 42.98
N HIS A 59 -15.29 -15.90 44.23
CA HIS A 59 -15.23 -14.86 45.27
C HIS A 59 -14.21 -13.78 44.92
N ARG A 60 -13.06 -14.09 44.30
CA ARG A 60 -12.12 -13.07 43.81
C ARG A 60 -12.69 -12.23 42.66
N LEU A 61 -13.38 -12.85 41.71
CA LEU A 61 -14.01 -12.18 40.57
C LEU A 61 -15.18 -11.31 40.99
N VAL A 62 -16.05 -11.79 41.88
CA VAL A 62 -17.14 -10.98 42.45
C VAL A 62 -16.59 -9.90 43.37
N ASN A 63 -15.54 -10.13 44.16
CA ASN A 63 -14.88 -9.05 44.90
C ASN A 63 -14.17 -8.05 43.97
N GLN A 64 -13.71 -8.44 42.79
CA GLN A 64 -13.17 -7.51 41.78
C GLN A 64 -14.29 -6.70 41.11
N GLN A 65 -15.43 -7.31 40.78
CA GLN A 65 -16.62 -6.61 40.28
C GLN A 65 -17.28 -5.71 41.34
N GLU A 66 -17.32 -6.14 42.60
CA GLU A 66 -17.71 -5.32 43.75
C GLU A 66 -16.63 -4.28 44.08
N SER A 67 -15.36 -4.47 43.70
CA SER A 67 -14.35 -3.39 43.74
C SER A 67 -14.56 -2.39 42.60
N PHE A 68 -15.18 -2.80 41.50
CA PHE A 68 -15.58 -1.92 40.39
C PHE A 68 -16.83 -1.09 40.74
N HIS A 69 -17.83 -1.68 41.41
CA HIS A 69 -19.06 -0.98 41.82
C HIS A 69 -19.01 -0.36 43.24
N GLY A 70 -18.16 -0.87 44.13
CA GLY A 70 -18.18 -0.61 45.58
C GLY A 70 -17.32 0.56 46.05
N LEU A 71 -16.71 1.34 45.16
CA LEU A 71 -16.06 2.59 45.60
C LEU A 71 -17.04 3.71 45.99
N THR A 72 -18.34 3.46 45.84
CA THR A 72 -19.39 4.32 46.37
C THR A 72 -19.77 4.04 47.84
N ALA A 73 -19.23 2.99 48.49
CA ALA A 73 -19.56 2.67 49.88
C ALA A 73 -18.33 2.30 50.75
N ALA A 74 -17.79 3.30 51.46
CA ALA A 74 -17.13 3.17 52.77
C ALA A 74 -16.00 2.13 52.94
N LYS A 75 -15.00 2.11 52.05
CA LYS A 75 -13.65 1.58 52.37
C LYS A 75 -12.67 2.75 52.47
N GLU A 76 -11.91 2.83 53.57
CA GLU A 76 -10.81 3.79 53.69
C GLU A 76 -9.72 3.43 52.67
N LEU A 77 -9.40 4.36 51.76
CA LEU A 77 -8.27 4.23 50.84
C LEU A 77 -6.98 4.01 51.64
N THR A 78 -6.11 3.12 51.15
CA THR A 78 -4.76 2.98 51.73
C THR A 78 -3.96 4.27 51.54
N GLU A 79 -2.90 4.48 52.34
CA GLU A 79 -2.03 5.66 52.17
C GLU A 79 -1.41 5.75 50.76
N HIS A 80 -1.16 4.60 50.13
CA HIS A 80 -0.68 4.55 48.75
C HIS A 80 -1.75 5.05 47.76
N GLU A 81 -2.98 4.55 47.87
CA GLU A 81 -4.09 4.97 46.99
C GLU A 81 -4.49 6.42 47.21
N LYS A 82 -4.33 6.96 48.43
CA LYS A 82 -4.53 8.38 48.72
C LYS A 82 -3.50 9.24 47.97
N GLU A 83 -2.25 8.80 47.93
CA GLU A 83 -1.19 9.52 47.20
C GLU A 83 -1.43 9.45 45.68
N GLU A 84 -1.79 8.29 45.15
CA GLU A 84 -2.17 8.14 43.73
C GLU A 84 -3.34 9.06 43.37
N ASN A 85 -4.40 9.07 44.19
CA ASN A 85 -5.53 9.97 44.00
C ASN A 85 -5.10 11.44 44.03
N ARG A 86 -4.25 11.84 44.99
CA ARG A 86 -3.73 13.21 45.09
C ARG A 86 -2.96 13.62 43.84
N LEU A 87 -2.16 12.72 43.26
CA LEU A 87 -1.44 12.95 42.02
C LEU A 87 -2.39 13.07 40.82
N VAL A 88 -3.40 12.20 40.71
CA VAL A 88 -4.42 12.30 39.66
C VAL A 88 -5.22 13.60 39.77
N MET A 89 -5.61 14.02 40.97
CA MET A 89 -6.30 15.31 41.16
C MET A 89 -5.44 16.48 40.70
N LYS A 90 -4.15 16.49 41.05
CA LYS A 90 -3.20 17.50 40.57
C LYS A 90 -3.06 17.48 39.05
N LEU A 91 -3.06 16.29 38.45
CA LEU A 91 -2.99 16.13 36.99
C LEU A 91 -4.21 16.71 36.29
N LEU A 92 -5.41 16.45 36.81
CA LEU A 92 -6.66 17.00 36.30
C LEU A 92 -6.73 18.53 36.48
N ASP A 93 -6.45 19.03 37.69
CA ASP A 93 -6.51 20.46 38.02
C ASP A 93 -5.60 21.33 37.15
N LYS A 94 -4.48 20.77 36.70
CA LYS A 94 -3.45 21.48 35.93
C LYS A 94 -3.35 21.04 34.47
N ASN A 95 -4.24 20.15 34.01
CA ASN A 95 -4.15 19.51 32.69
C ASN A 95 -2.70 19.02 32.38
N LEU A 96 -2.12 18.22 33.28
CA LEU A 96 -0.76 17.66 33.13
C LEU A 96 -0.78 16.35 32.34
N PHE A 97 -1.61 16.28 31.31
CA PHE A 97 -1.64 15.18 30.37
C PHE A 97 -0.55 15.36 29.32
N THR A 98 0.09 14.27 28.95
CA THR A 98 0.91 14.13 27.74
C THR A 98 0.47 12.88 27.00
N TYR A 99 0.97 12.67 25.78
CA TYR A 99 0.52 11.58 24.91
C TYR A 99 1.72 10.92 24.27
N HIS A 100 1.69 9.59 24.23
CA HIS A 100 2.54 8.81 23.35
C HIS A 100 1.71 8.38 22.15
N PHE A 101 2.36 8.20 21.01
CA PHE A 101 1.74 7.79 19.77
C PHE A 101 2.27 6.43 19.36
N GLN A 102 1.37 5.51 19.06
CA GLN A 102 1.74 4.20 18.54
C GLN A 102 1.33 4.07 17.07
N PRO A 103 2.26 3.74 16.16
CA PRO A 103 1.94 3.52 14.76
C PRO A 103 0.98 2.35 14.53
N ILE A 104 0.01 2.57 13.65
CA ILE A 104 -0.86 1.57 13.04
C ILE A 104 -0.34 1.35 11.61
N ILE A 105 0.00 0.10 11.28
CA ILE A 105 0.72 -0.27 10.06
C ILE A 105 -0.23 -0.96 9.08
N ARG A 106 -0.12 -0.68 7.78
CA ARG A 106 -0.84 -1.45 6.76
C ARG A 106 -0.23 -2.85 6.60
N ALA A 107 -1.09 -3.86 6.58
CA ALA A 107 -0.68 -5.25 6.41
C ALA A 107 -0.26 -5.60 4.97
N ASP A 108 -0.53 -4.74 3.99
CA ASP A 108 -0.25 -4.99 2.57
C ASP A 108 1.15 -4.51 2.14
N ASN A 109 1.62 -3.38 2.64
CA ASN A 109 2.88 -2.76 2.22
C ASN A 109 3.79 -2.34 3.38
N GLY A 110 3.36 -2.55 4.64
CA GLY A 110 4.11 -2.18 5.83
C GLY A 110 4.27 -0.68 6.06
N GLU A 111 3.52 0.18 5.37
CA GLU A 111 3.54 1.63 5.60
C GLU A 111 2.70 2.02 6.81
N ILE A 112 3.06 3.13 7.46
CA ILE A 112 2.25 3.70 8.55
C ILE A 112 0.93 4.22 7.95
N PHE A 113 -0.17 3.69 8.44
CA PHE A 113 -1.53 4.10 8.11
C PHE A 113 -1.99 5.27 8.98
N ALA A 114 -1.83 5.14 10.30
CA ALA A 114 -2.32 6.08 11.31
C ALA A 114 -1.51 5.96 12.61
N TYR A 115 -1.87 6.74 13.63
CA TYR A 115 -1.31 6.62 14.98
C TYR A 115 -2.42 6.56 16.03
N GLU A 116 -2.25 5.79 17.09
CA GLU A 116 -3.11 5.84 18.26
C GLU A 116 -2.54 6.78 19.34
N ALA A 117 -3.37 7.71 19.83
CA ALA A 117 -2.99 8.63 20.89
C ALA A 117 -3.26 8.01 22.28
N LEU A 118 -2.19 7.69 22.99
CA LEU A 118 -2.23 7.02 24.29
C LEU A 118 -1.86 7.99 25.40
N MET A 119 -2.82 8.28 26.29
CA MET A 119 -2.63 9.24 27.38
C MET A 119 -1.52 8.83 28.37
N ARG A 120 -0.80 9.81 28.91
CA ARG A 120 0.26 9.65 29.91
C ARG A 120 0.21 10.79 30.92
N ALA A 121 0.69 10.54 32.13
CA ALA A 121 0.85 11.57 33.16
C ALA A 121 2.21 12.27 33.03
N LYS A 122 2.21 13.58 32.80
CA LYS A 122 3.45 14.35 32.62
C LYS A 122 4.19 14.48 33.95
N ASP A 123 5.47 14.08 33.98
CA ASP A 123 6.37 14.17 35.13
C ASP A 123 5.82 13.48 36.40
N MET A 124 5.03 12.41 36.24
CA MET A 124 4.42 11.64 37.34
C MET A 124 4.61 10.14 37.14
N ASP A 125 5.79 9.65 37.52
CA ASP A 125 6.10 8.22 37.46
C ASP A 125 5.11 7.40 38.33
N GLY A 126 4.71 6.23 37.81
CA GLY A 126 3.78 5.32 38.50
C GLY A 126 2.28 5.63 38.29
N ILE A 127 1.92 6.78 37.69
CA ILE A 127 0.53 7.06 37.31
C ILE A 127 0.26 6.54 35.91
N SER A 128 -0.40 5.38 35.83
CA SER A 128 -0.84 4.75 34.59
C SER A 128 -2.18 5.33 34.11
N PRO A 129 -2.56 5.14 32.83
CA PRO A 129 -3.90 5.48 32.35
C PRO A 129 -5.02 4.86 33.19
N TYR A 130 -4.82 3.62 33.66
CA TYR A 130 -5.74 2.95 34.58
C TYR A 130 -5.95 3.74 35.89
N HIS A 131 -4.87 4.24 36.50
CA HIS A 131 -4.98 5.08 37.70
C HIS A 131 -5.76 6.37 37.42
N ILE A 132 -5.49 7.03 36.29
CA ILE A 132 -6.19 8.26 35.91
C ILE A 132 -7.70 8.01 35.80
N LEU A 133 -8.11 6.99 35.04
CA LEU A 133 -9.53 6.66 34.85
C LEU A 133 -10.20 6.27 36.17
N LYS A 134 -9.58 5.37 36.96
CA LYS A 134 -10.08 4.94 38.28
C LYS A 134 -10.39 6.13 39.18
N TYR A 135 -9.41 7.01 39.40
CA TYR A 135 -9.57 8.13 40.34
C TYR A 135 -10.43 9.27 39.76
N ALA A 136 -10.44 9.46 38.45
CA ALA A 136 -11.37 10.39 37.81
C ALA A 136 -12.83 9.93 37.94
N GLU A 137 -13.11 8.64 37.78
CA GLU A 137 -14.44 8.06 37.98
C GLU A 137 -14.90 8.23 39.43
N MET A 138 -14.06 7.82 40.40
CA MET A 138 -14.33 7.98 41.84
C MET A 138 -14.69 9.40 42.25
N THR A 139 -14.14 10.40 41.55
CA THR A 139 -14.34 11.83 41.86
C THR A 139 -15.33 12.51 40.92
N GLY A 140 -15.94 11.79 40.00
CA GLY A 140 -16.90 12.33 39.03
C GLY A 140 -16.29 13.27 37.99
N ARG A 141 -14.99 13.11 37.67
CA ARG A 141 -14.20 13.98 36.79
C ARG A 141 -13.84 13.35 35.44
N LEU A 142 -14.47 12.25 35.04
CA LEU A 142 -14.25 11.64 33.71
C LEU A 142 -14.50 12.63 32.55
N ALA A 143 -15.44 13.57 32.71
CA ALA A 143 -15.69 14.61 31.71
C ALA A 143 -14.48 15.52 31.47
N GLU A 144 -13.64 15.73 32.48
CA GLU A 144 -12.40 16.48 32.31
C GLU A 144 -11.35 15.66 31.57
N VAL A 145 -11.26 14.34 31.84
CA VAL A 145 -10.35 13.43 31.11
C VAL A 145 -10.70 13.41 29.62
N GLU A 146 -11.98 13.22 29.29
CA GLU A 146 -12.48 13.22 27.90
C GLU A 146 -12.17 14.55 27.21
N GLN A 147 -12.53 15.67 27.87
CA GLN A 147 -12.30 17.01 27.35
C GLN A 147 -10.82 17.31 27.10
N TYR A 148 -9.95 16.99 28.06
CA TYR A 148 -8.52 17.23 27.93
C TYR A 148 -7.90 16.33 26.86
N THR A 149 -8.36 15.09 26.72
CA THR A 149 -7.90 14.17 25.66
C THR A 149 -8.14 14.75 24.28
N PHE A 150 -9.38 15.14 23.97
CA PHE A 150 -9.68 15.79 22.70
C PHE A 150 -8.89 17.08 22.49
N LEU A 151 -8.97 18.02 23.44
CA LEU A 151 -8.35 19.33 23.24
C LEU A 151 -6.84 19.25 23.11
N ASN A 152 -6.16 18.38 23.86
CA ASN A 152 -4.72 18.27 23.81
C ASN A 152 -4.25 17.59 22.52
N VAL A 153 -4.87 16.47 22.13
CA VAL A 153 -4.48 15.73 20.91
C VAL A 153 -4.79 16.56 19.66
N LEU A 154 -5.97 17.19 19.58
CA LEU A 154 -6.33 18.04 18.44
C LEU A 154 -5.43 19.28 18.34
N LYS A 155 -4.94 19.82 19.45
CA LYS A 155 -3.94 20.91 19.45
C LYS A 155 -2.58 20.44 18.94
N LEU A 156 -2.14 19.24 19.33
CA LEU A 156 -0.90 18.64 18.81
C LEU A 156 -0.99 18.41 17.30
N ALA A 157 -2.11 17.85 16.84
CA ALA A 157 -2.38 17.66 15.41
C ALA A 157 -2.54 18.99 14.62
N ALA A 158 -2.69 20.13 15.30
CA ALA A 158 -2.81 21.45 14.69
C ALA A 158 -1.48 22.23 14.65
N GLN A 159 -0.38 21.69 15.16
CA GLN A 159 0.91 22.37 15.17
C GLN A 159 1.50 22.47 13.75
N GLY A 160 2.26 23.55 13.50
CA GLY A 160 2.53 24.11 12.17
C GLY A 160 3.11 23.17 11.12
N ASP A 161 3.93 22.19 11.51
CA ASP A 161 4.64 21.31 10.58
C ASP A 161 3.90 19.99 10.26
N ASP A 162 2.65 19.84 10.68
CA ASP A 162 1.88 18.60 10.54
C ASP A 162 2.68 17.37 11.05
N PRO A 163 2.76 17.18 12.38
CA PRO A 163 3.65 16.18 12.97
C PRO A 163 3.34 14.73 12.55
N PHE A 164 2.16 14.47 11.97
CA PHE A 164 1.73 13.15 11.51
C PHE A 164 1.84 12.97 9.99
N ASN A 165 2.38 13.96 9.26
CA ASN A 165 2.55 13.92 7.80
C ASN A 165 1.25 13.52 7.06
N GLY A 166 0.13 14.13 7.45
CA GLY A 166 -1.19 13.86 6.88
C GLY A 166 -1.85 12.55 7.32
N LYS A 167 -1.22 11.74 8.18
CA LYS A 167 -1.78 10.47 8.66
C LYS A 167 -2.83 10.71 9.77
N PRO A 168 -3.93 9.92 9.82
CA PRO A 168 -4.94 10.05 10.87
C PRO A 168 -4.42 9.70 12.27
N VAL A 169 -5.08 10.26 13.28
CA VAL A 169 -4.85 9.94 14.69
C VAL A 169 -6.11 9.36 15.33
N PHE A 170 -6.00 8.18 15.93
CA PHE A 170 -7.05 7.52 16.69
C PHE A 170 -7.10 8.12 18.10
N ILE A 171 -8.29 8.54 18.52
CA ILE A 171 -8.55 9.18 19.81
C ILE A 171 -9.62 8.38 20.56
N ASN A 172 -9.23 7.83 21.69
CA ASN A 172 -10.12 7.15 22.64
C ASN A 172 -11.22 8.10 23.16
N SER A 173 -12.46 7.62 23.15
CA SER A 173 -13.65 8.39 23.57
C SER A 173 -14.59 7.57 24.44
N MET A 174 -15.11 8.22 25.49
CA MET A 174 -16.18 7.74 26.36
C MET A 174 -17.47 8.51 26.04
N PRO A 175 -18.29 8.07 25.08
CA PRO A 175 -19.39 8.89 24.55
C PRO A 175 -20.51 9.16 25.55
N ASP A 176 -20.67 8.35 26.60
CA ASP A 176 -21.67 8.58 27.67
C ASP A 176 -21.30 9.75 28.60
N ILE A 177 -20.06 10.21 28.53
CA ILE A 177 -19.55 11.25 29.39
C ILE A 177 -19.97 12.63 28.87
N HIS A 178 -20.77 13.32 29.66
CA HIS A 178 -21.32 14.62 29.29
C HIS A 178 -20.30 15.75 29.54
N ILE A 179 -19.66 16.23 28.47
CA ILE A 179 -18.81 17.42 28.50
C ILE A 179 -19.68 18.69 28.55
N ARG A 180 -19.19 19.75 29.19
CA ARG A 180 -19.87 21.05 29.22
C ARG A 180 -20.11 21.59 27.80
N PRO A 181 -21.29 22.16 27.49
CA PRO A 181 -21.66 22.56 26.13
C PRO A 181 -20.65 23.48 25.44
N GLU A 182 -20.07 24.44 26.16
CA GLU A 182 -19.11 25.38 25.60
C GLU A 182 -17.81 24.69 25.14
N LYS A 183 -17.41 23.64 25.87
CA LYS A 183 -16.22 22.85 25.56
C LYS A 183 -16.48 21.80 24.50
N ASN A 184 -17.66 21.19 24.49
CA ASN A 184 -18.05 20.30 23.40
C ASN A 184 -18.13 21.05 22.06
N ALA A 185 -18.65 22.28 22.05
CA ALA A 185 -18.64 23.12 20.84
C ALA A 185 -17.22 23.49 20.36
N GLU A 186 -16.27 23.72 21.29
CA GLU A 186 -14.85 23.92 20.96
C GLU A 186 -14.25 22.68 20.28
N ILE A 187 -14.53 21.49 20.82
CA ILE A 187 -14.06 20.20 20.26
C ILE A 187 -14.67 19.96 18.88
N GLU A 188 -15.98 20.12 18.71
CA GLU A 188 -16.68 19.93 17.43
C GLU A 188 -16.14 20.88 16.34
N LYS A 189 -15.84 22.13 16.71
CA LYS A 189 -15.20 23.06 15.78
C LYS A 189 -13.82 22.56 15.35
N MET A 190 -12.96 22.16 16.30
CA MET A 190 -11.62 21.66 15.98
C MET A 190 -11.64 20.39 15.11
N LEU A 191 -12.61 19.51 15.37
CA LEU A 191 -12.86 18.28 14.60
C LEU A 191 -13.33 18.59 13.18
N SER A 192 -14.28 19.52 12.99
CA SER A 192 -14.78 19.89 11.65
C SER A 192 -13.73 20.53 10.74
N GLU A 193 -12.71 21.19 11.31
CA GLU A 193 -11.56 21.71 10.56
C GLU A 193 -10.57 20.60 10.14
N ARG A 194 -10.69 19.38 10.68
CA ARG A 194 -9.65 18.32 10.62
C ARG A 194 -10.22 16.93 10.37
N VAL A 195 -11.35 16.85 9.67
CA VAL A 195 -12.11 15.61 9.42
C VAL A 195 -11.25 14.47 8.87
N SER A 196 -10.30 14.76 7.98
CA SER A 196 -9.42 13.74 7.37
C SER A 196 -8.28 13.25 8.26
N ARG A 197 -8.15 13.77 9.49
CA ARG A 197 -6.97 13.56 10.35
C ARG A 197 -7.29 12.88 11.69
N VAL A 198 -8.53 12.49 11.94
CA VAL A 198 -8.96 11.93 13.23
C VAL A 198 -9.86 10.73 13.03
N VAL A 199 -9.69 9.70 13.86
CA VAL A 199 -10.60 8.57 14.01
C VAL A 199 -11.03 8.51 15.47
N ILE A 200 -12.33 8.33 15.72
CA ILE A 200 -12.85 8.20 17.09
C ILE A 200 -12.89 6.73 17.46
N GLU A 201 -12.26 6.39 18.57
CA GLU A 201 -12.17 5.04 19.07
C GLU A 201 -13.05 4.86 20.31
N MET A 202 -13.84 3.80 20.30
CA MET A 202 -14.84 3.52 21.33
C MET A 202 -14.77 2.05 21.74
N VAL A 203 -14.77 1.78 23.04
CA VAL A 203 -14.82 0.41 23.56
C VAL A 203 -16.19 -0.21 23.26
N GLU A 204 -16.23 -1.51 22.95
CA GLU A 204 -17.49 -2.25 22.86
C GLU A 204 -18.22 -2.26 24.21
N SER A 205 -19.38 -1.59 24.30
CA SER A 205 -20.28 -1.74 25.46
C SER A 205 -21.63 -2.33 25.04
N SER A 206 -22.04 -3.37 25.78
CA SER A 206 -23.36 -3.99 25.65
C SER A 206 -24.49 -3.14 26.23
N GLU A 207 -24.17 -2.02 26.89
CA GLU A 207 -25.14 -1.19 27.63
C GLU A 207 -25.70 -0.03 26.80
N TYR A 208 -25.11 0.29 25.64
CA TYR A 208 -25.62 1.34 24.76
C TYR A 208 -26.99 0.97 24.18
N LYS A 209 -27.97 1.84 24.41
CA LYS A 209 -29.26 1.78 23.72
C LYS A 209 -29.09 2.24 22.27
N ASP A 210 -29.90 1.69 21.36
CA ASP A 210 -29.88 2.09 19.94
C ASP A 210 -30.01 3.60 19.74
N SER A 211 -30.84 4.27 20.55
CA SER A 211 -31.02 5.72 20.52
C SER A 211 -29.73 6.50 20.80
N ASP A 212 -28.89 6.00 21.70
CA ASP A 212 -27.67 6.67 22.11
C ASP A 212 -26.60 6.48 21.02
N LEU A 213 -26.54 5.28 20.43
CA LEU A 213 -25.69 4.99 19.28
C LEU A 213 -26.05 5.82 18.05
N ASP A 214 -27.34 6.00 17.76
CA ASP A 214 -27.80 6.82 16.63
C ASP A 214 -27.37 8.28 16.79
N VAL A 215 -27.41 8.81 18.02
CA VAL A 215 -26.94 10.17 18.31
C VAL A 215 -25.43 10.30 18.12
N ILE A 216 -24.65 9.34 18.63
CA ILE A 216 -23.18 9.31 18.48
C ILE A 216 -22.80 9.23 17.00
N LYS A 217 -23.44 8.32 16.25
CA LYS A 217 -23.24 8.16 14.81
C LYS A 217 -23.60 9.42 14.06
N ALA A 218 -24.77 10.00 14.33
CA ALA A 218 -25.21 11.23 13.66
C ALA A 218 -24.21 12.37 13.89
N LYS A 219 -23.68 12.49 15.11
CA LYS A 219 -22.65 13.49 15.46
C LYS A 219 -21.39 13.35 14.61
N TYR A 220 -20.77 12.17 14.58
CA TYR A 220 -19.49 11.98 13.89
C TYR A 220 -19.65 11.82 12.37
N SER A 221 -20.73 11.18 11.91
CA SER A 221 -21.06 11.05 10.49
C SER A 221 -21.36 12.39 9.83
N ALA A 222 -22.08 13.31 10.52
CA ALA A 222 -22.30 14.67 10.01
C ALA A 222 -21.00 15.46 9.83
N LEU A 223 -19.96 15.11 10.60
CA LEU A 223 -18.62 15.67 10.47
C LEU A 223 -17.75 14.88 9.48
N GLY A 224 -18.19 13.72 8.98
CA GLY A 224 -17.38 12.85 8.11
C GLY A 224 -16.24 12.12 8.83
N ILE A 225 -16.30 12.00 10.15
CA ILE A 225 -15.23 11.44 10.98
C ILE A 225 -15.43 9.93 11.13
N PRO A 226 -14.42 9.11 10.79
CA PRO A 226 -14.50 7.66 10.96
C PRO A 226 -14.57 7.21 12.42
N ILE A 227 -15.21 6.07 12.66
CA ILE A 227 -15.33 5.44 13.98
C ILE A 227 -14.63 4.07 13.98
N ALA A 228 -13.89 3.79 15.05
CA ALA A 228 -13.29 2.49 15.37
C ALA A 228 -13.94 1.90 16.62
N ILE A 229 -14.14 0.58 16.63
CA ILE A 229 -14.54 -0.17 17.83
C ILE A 229 -13.31 -0.89 18.39
N ASP A 230 -13.04 -0.66 19.66
CA ASP A 230 -11.91 -1.21 20.42
C ASP A 230 -12.30 -2.46 21.24
N ASP A 231 -11.29 -3.25 21.62
CA ASP A 231 -11.40 -4.48 22.43
C ASP A 231 -12.37 -5.54 21.88
N TYR A 232 -12.56 -5.60 20.55
CA TYR A 232 -13.48 -6.56 19.94
C TYR A 232 -12.95 -7.99 20.08
N GLY A 233 -13.74 -8.85 20.73
CA GLY A 233 -13.40 -10.23 21.01
C GLY A 233 -13.51 -10.65 22.47
N THR A 234 -13.67 -9.71 23.40
CA THR A 234 -13.70 -9.98 24.84
C THR A 234 -15.14 -10.26 25.33
N GLY A 235 -15.46 -11.52 25.66
CA GLY A 235 -16.61 -11.96 26.50
C GLY A 235 -18.07 -11.67 26.05
N TYR A 236 -18.34 -10.53 25.43
CA TYR A 236 -19.65 -9.99 25.04
C TYR A 236 -19.76 -9.69 23.53
N SER A 237 -18.67 -9.87 22.76
CA SER A 237 -18.61 -9.54 21.35
C SER A 237 -19.59 -10.36 20.52
N ASN A 238 -20.57 -9.68 19.96
CA ASN A 238 -21.59 -10.26 19.09
C ASN A 238 -21.54 -9.55 17.75
N ILE A 239 -21.62 -10.30 16.65
CA ILE A 239 -21.77 -9.77 15.28
C ILE A 239 -22.94 -8.77 15.20
N SER A 240 -24.00 -9.02 15.99
CA SER A 240 -25.13 -8.11 16.14
C SER A 240 -24.72 -6.70 16.59
N ASN A 241 -23.68 -6.55 17.41
CA ASN A 241 -23.18 -5.25 17.84
C ASN A 241 -22.46 -4.53 16.70
N LEU A 242 -21.58 -5.20 15.94
CA LEU A 242 -20.91 -4.57 14.80
C LEU A 242 -21.90 -4.06 13.75
N LEU A 243 -22.97 -4.81 13.49
CA LEU A 243 -24.07 -4.35 12.62
C LEU A 243 -24.79 -3.12 13.20
N ARG A 244 -24.93 -3.04 14.53
CA ARG A 244 -25.50 -1.87 15.22
C ARG A 244 -24.55 -0.68 15.20
N TYR A 245 -23.23 -0.86 15.24
CA TYR A 245 -22.26 0.25 15.24
C TYR A 245 -21.89 0.74 13.83
N THR A 246 -21.93 -0.14 12.82
CA THR A 246 -21.46 0.15 11.45
C THR A 246 -20.14 0.94 11.42
N PRO A 247 -19.08 0.48 12.10
CA PRO A 247 -17.84 1.23 12.22
C PRO A 247 -17.03 1.20 10.92
N ASN A 248 -16.03 2.05 10.83
CA ASN A 248 -15.03 2.02 9.77
C ASN A 248 -13.89 1.05 10.10
N PHE A 249 -13.58 0.88 11.39
CA PHE A 249 -12.51 0.01 11.86
C PHE A 249 -12.98 -0.86 13.02
N VAL A 250 -12.43 -2.08 13.10
CA VAL A 250 -12.59 -2.98 14.24
C VAL A 250 -11.21 -3.40 14.72
N LYS A 251 -10.91 -3.12 15.99
CA LYS A 251 -9.67 -3.55 16.65
C LYS A 251 -9.91 -4.90 17.30
N ILE A 252 -9.20 -5.92 16.81
CA ILE A 252 -9.27 -7.30 17.31
C ILE A 252 -8.33 -7.39 18.50
N ASP A 253 -8.91 -7.63 19.68
CA ASP A 253 -8.20 -7.59 20.95
C ASP A 253 -7.04 -8.59 21.04
N ARG A 254 -5.99 -8.18 21.77
CA ARG A 254 -4.80 -8.98 22.07
C ARG A 254 -5.14 -10.35 22.63
N SER A 255 -6.19 -10.51 23.45
CA SER A 255 -6.53 -11.81 24.04
C SER A 255 -6.87 -12.87 22.99
N LEU A 256 -7.40 -12.46 21.83
CA LEU A 256 -7.67 -13.34 20.69
C LEU A 256 -6.41 -13.62 19.87
N LEU A 257 -5.46 -12.69 19.83
CA LEU A 257 -4.26 -12.79 19.00
C LEU A 257 -3.08 -13.46 19.71
N SER A 258 -2.99 -13.37 21.03
CA SER A 258 -1.90 -13.98 21.80
C SER A 258 -1.88 -15.51 21.63
N GLY A 259 -0.78 -16.03 21.10
CA GLY A 259 -0.60 -17.47 20.82
C GLY A 259 -1.51 -18.03 19.73
N ILE A 260 -2.05 -17.18 18.84
CA ILE A 260 -2.98 -17.56 17.78
C ILE A 260 -2.37 -18.56 16.78
N GLU A 261 -1.07 -18.47 16.51
CA GLU A 261 -0.32 -19.32 15.61
C GLU A 261 -0.43 -20.82 15.97
N ASN A 262 -0.64 -21.12 17.25
CA ASN A 262 -0.72 -22.48 17.80
C ASN A 262 -2.16 -22.92 18.14
N ASN A 263 -3.17 -22.07 17.93
CA ASN A 263 -4.55 -22.36 18.33
C ASN A 263 -5.51 -22.29 17.12
N PRO A 264 -5.90 -23.44 16.54
CA PRO A 264 -6.81 -23.49 15.39
C PRO A 264 -8.17 -22.82 15.64
N ASN A 265 -8.70 -22.90 16.87
CA ASN A 265 -9.98 -22.28 17.21
C ASN A 265 -9.87 -20.76 17.20
N LYS A 266 -8.79 -20.20 17.77
CA LYS A 266 -8.53 -18.75 17.70
C LYS A 266 -8.36 -18.28 16.25
N LYS A 267 -7.60 -19.01 15.43
CA LYS A 267 -7.45 -18.69 13.98
C LYS A 267 -8.79 -18.66 13.26
N HIS A 268 -9.62 -19.67 13.48
CA HIS A 268 -10.93 -19.75 12.85
C HIS A 268 -11.82 -18.59 13.27
N PHE A 269 -11.89 -18.29 14.56
CA PHE A 269 -12.70 -17.20 15.07
C PHE A 269 -12.23 -15.82 14.57
N VAL A 270 -10.93 -15.55 14.62
CA VAL A 270 -10.36 -14.29 14.10
C VAL A 270 -10.59 -14.14 12.60
N ARG A 271 -10.49 -15.24 11.83
CA ARG A 271 -10.84 -15.23 10.40
C ARG A 271 -12.30 -14.84 10.17
N GLU A 272 -13.23 -15.42 10.91
CA GLU A 272 -14.66 -15.07 10.77
C GLU A 272 -14.91 -13.59 11.07
N ILE A 273 -14.19 -13.00 12.03
CA ILE A 273 -14.26 -11.56 12.31
C ILE A 273 -13.75 -10.74 11.12
N ILE A 274 -12.60 -11.10 10.55
CA ILE A 274 -12.01 -10.42 9.40
C ILE A 274 -12.93 -10.52 8.18
N ASP A 275 -13.42 -11.72 7.86
CA ASP A 275 -14.33 -11.96 6.74
C ASP A 275 -15.61 -11.12 6.89
N PHE A 276 -16.19 -11.09 8.09
CA PHE A 276 -17.34 -10.23 8.38
C PHE A 276 -17.03 -8.75 8.19
N CYS A 277 -15.85 -8.28 8.62
CA CYS A 277 -15.43 -6.89 8.43
C CYS A 277 -15.37 -6.55 6.92
N HIS A 278 -14.72 -7.41 6.13
CA HIS A 278 -14.58 -7.21 4.68
C HIS A 278 -15.92 -7.20 3.94
N GLU A 279 -16.82 -8.13 4.26
CA GLU A 279 -18.17 -8.17 3.69
C GLU A 279 -18.97 -6.88 3.95
N ASN A 280 -18.66 -6.17 5.03
CA ASN A 280 -19.33 -4.94 5.45
C ASN A 280 -18.51 -3.67 5.19
N LYS A 281 -17.39 -3.76 4.45
CA LYS A 281 -16.47 -2.64 4.14
C LYS A 281 -15.87 -1.97 5.39
N ILE A 282 -15.61 -2.78 6.40
CA ILE A 282 -14.96 -2.43 7.66
C ILE A 282 -13.50 -2.91 7.57
N MET A 283 -12.54 -2.11 8.03
CA MET A 283 -11.14 -2.53 8.10
C MET A 283 -10.86 -3.23 9.43
N ALA A 284 -10.23 -4.40 9.38
CA ALA A 284 -9.81 -5.15 10.56
C ALA A 284 -8.39 -4.76 10.98
N LEU A 285 -8.24 -4.27 12.21
CA LEU A 285 -6.97 -3.97 12.87
C LEU A 285 -6.63 -5.10 13.86
N ALA A 286 -5.50 -5.77 13.66
CA ALA A 286 -4.96 -6.73 14.62
C ALA A 286 -4.15 -6.00 15.71
N GLU A 287 -4.60 -6.05 16.97
CA GLU A 287 -3.98 -5.31 18.08
C GLU A 287 -3.06 -6.13 18.99
N GLY A 288 -2.00 -5.47 19.46
CA GLY A 288 -1.06 -6.04 20.41
C GLY A 288 -0.22 -7.15 19.79
N VAL A 289 0.13 -7.11 18.51
CA VAL A 289 1.07 -8.09 17.93
C VAL A 289 2.45 -7.96 18.58
N GLU A 290 2.96 -9.02 19.22
CA GLU A 290 4.18 -8.98 20.03
C GLU A 290 5.34 -9.80 19.47
N ASN A 291 5.09 -10.70 18.51
CA ASN A 291 6.13 -11.49 17.85
C ASN A 291 5.86 -11.71 16.35
N SER A 292 6.87 -12.23 15.65
CA SER A 292 6.87 -12.54 14.21
C SER A 292 5.80 -13.58 13.85
N GLU A 293 5.62 -14.60 14.70
CA GLU A 293 4.67 -15.67 14.42
C GLU A 293 3.21 -15.19 14.45
N GLU A 294 2.87 -14.33 15.40
CA GLU A 294 1.59 -13.64 15.49
C GLU A 294 1.39 -12.70 14.30
N LEU A 295 2.41 -11.89 13.96
CA LEU A 295 2.39 -10.97 12.82
C LEU A 295 2.04 -11.72 11.53
N ARG A 296 2.80 -12.78 11.24
CA ARG A 296 2.55 -13.65 10.09
C ARG A 296 1.14 -14.21 10.15
N CYS A 297 0.73 -14.76 11.29
CA CYS A 297 -0.57 -15.39 11.40
C CYS A 297 -1.71 -14.42 11.09
N VAL A 298 -1.71 -13.20 11.64
CA VAL A 298 -2.80 -12.24 11.41
C VAL A 298 -2.84 -11.74 9.97
N ILE A 299 -1.68 -11.57 9.34
CA ILE A 299 -1.60 -11.24 7.90
C ILE A 299 -2.21 -12.38 7.07
N LEU A 300 -1.87 -13.63 7.35
CA LEU A 300 -2.43 -14.81 6.66
C LEU A 300 -3.90 -15.09 6.96
N LEU A 301 -4.46 -14.46 7.99
CA LEU A 301 -5.89 -14.46 8.25
C LEU A 301 -6.62 -13.33 7.50
N GLY A 302 -5.88 -12.38 6.92
CA GLY A 302 -6.42 -11.29 6.11
C GLY A 302 -6.57 -9.96 6.83
N ALA A 303 -5.90 -9.73 7.96
CA ALA A 303 -5.96 -8.44 8.66
C ALA A 303 -5.51 -7.30 7.72
N ASP A 304 -6.18 -6.14 7.80
CA ASP A 304 -5.87 -4.97 6.96
C ASP A 304 -4.81 -4.08 7.60
N LEU A 305 -4.89 -3.94 8.93
CA LEU A 305 -4.03 -3.08 9.73
C LEU A 305 -3.45 -3.87 10.92
N ILE A 306 -2.29 -3.44 11.39
CA ILE A 306 -1.53 -4.12 12.45
C ILE A 306 -0.97 -3.09 13.41
N GLN A 307 -1.14 -3.35 14.71
CA GLN A 307 -0.54 -2.55 15.78
C GLN A 307 -0.01 -3.48 16.88
N GLY A 308 1.15 -3.16 17.45
CA GLY A 308 1.70 -3.94 18.55
C GLY A 308 3.17 -3.63 18.85
N PHE A 309 3.72 -4.23 19.90
CA PHE A 309 5.10 -3.98 20.29
C PHE A 309 6.12 -4.57 19.32
N TYR A 310 5.74 -5.58 18.53
CA TYR A 310 6.60 -6.11 17.47
C TYR A 310 6.78 -5.10 16.34
N THR A 311 5.72 -4.33 16.02
CA THR A 311 5.79 -3.32 14.96
C THR A 311 6.46 -2.04 15.45
N ALA A 312 5.90 -1.43 16.50
CA ALA A 312 6.46 -0.25 17.15
C ALA A 312 5.82 -0.03 18.53
N ARG A 313 6.63 0.37 19.53
CA ARG A 313 6.14 0.74 20.85
C ARG A 313 5.59 2.18 20.88
N PRO A 314 4.63 2.50 21.77
CA PRO A 314 4.19 3.88 21.99
C PRO A 314 5.34 4.82 22.37
N SER A 315 5.51 5.91 21.63
CA SER A 315 6.61 6.87 21.81
C SER A 315 6.10 8.31 21.94
N ALA A 316 6.81 9.15 22.70
CA ALA A 316 6.54 10.59 22.73
C ALA A 316 6.96 11.28 21.41
N GLU A 317 7.99 10.76 20.74
CA GLU A 317 8.41 11.17 19.42
C GLU A 317 7.63 10.40 18.35
N ILE A 318 7.14 11.10 17.33
CA ILE A 318 6.40 10.48 16.22
C ILE A 318 7.36 9.66 15.37
N ILE A 319 7.10 8.36 15.28
CA ILE A 319 7.86 7.43 14.44
C ILE A 319 7.40 7.63 13.00
N ALA A 320 8.27 8.17 12.13
CA ALA A 320 7.92 8.45 10.74
C ALA A 320 7.89 7.19 9.84
N GLU A 321 8.66 6.16 10.20
CA GLU A 321 8.76 4.89 9.46
C GLU A 321 9.16 3.74 10.39
N ILE A 322 8.76 2.51 10.05
CA ILE A 322 9.19 1.29 10.74
C ILE A 322 10.48 0.73 10.11
N PRO A 323 11.25 -0.11 10.81
CA PRO A 323 12.44 -0.73 10.24
C PRO A 323 12.16 -1.50 8.95
N TYR A 324 13.02 -1.34 7.94
CA TYR A 324 12.86 -2.01 6.64
C TYR A 324 12.70 -3.54 6.75
N ALA A 325 13.49 -4.19 7.60
CA ALA A 325 13.41 -5.64 7.78
C ALA A 325 11.98 -6.10 8.16
N LEU A 326 11.30 -5.30 8.99
CA LEU A 326 9.92 -5.55 9.38
C LEU A 326 8.94 -5.23 8.23
N LYS A 327 9.16 -4.14 7.48
CA LYS A 327 8.35 -3.81 6.29
C LYS A 327 8.43 -4.95 5.25
N ALA A 328 9.63 -5.45 4.98
CA ALA A 328 9.87 -6.58 4.09
C ALA A 328 9.23 -7.87 4.61
N GLU A 329 9.28 -8.13 5.92
CA GLU A 329 8.60 -9.26 6.57
C GLU A 329 7.07 -9.18 6.35
N ILE A 330 6.46 -8.00 6.54
CA ILE A 330 5.03 -7.77 6.28
C ILE A 330 4.69 -8.03 4.81
N CYS A 331 5.43 -7.43 3.87
CA CYS A 331 5.22 -7.62 2.43
C CYS A 331 5.33 -9.09 2.04
N ALA A 332 6.30 -9.82 2.59
CA ALA A 332 6.46 -11.24 2.33
C ALA A 332 5.30 -12.07 2.90
N HIS A 333 4.78 -11.75 4.09
CA HIS A 333 3.60 -12.44 4.63
C HIS A 333 2.34 -12.14 3.83
N ARG A 334 2.18 -10.90 3.34
CA ARG A 334 1.07 -10.54 2.46
C ARG A 334 1.14 -11.31 1.15
N GLN A 335 2.32 -11.36 0.57
CA GLN A 335 2.56 -12.12 -0.64
C GLN A 335 2.31 -13.62 -0.40
N GLU A 336 2.60 -14.15 0.79
CA GLU A 336 2.32 -15.56 1.15
C GLU A 336 0.81 -15.83 1.19
N LEU A 337 0.03 -14.92 1.78
CA LEU A 337 -1.43 -15.01 1.79
C LEU A 337 -1.97 -15.12 0.37
N GLU A 338 -1.50 -14.24 -0.51
CA GLU A 338 -1.98 -14.16 -1.89
C GLU A 338 -1.46 -15.31 -2.78
N ASP A 339 -0.26 -15.83 -2.52
CA ASP A 339 0.31 -16.99 -3.22
C ASP A 339 -0.32 -18.32 -2.77
N GLY A 340 -0.95 -18.35 -1.60
CA GLY A 340 -1.41 -19.56 -0.94
C GLY A 340 -0.29 -20.52 -0.54
N ARG A 341 0.97 -20.05 -0.51
CA ARG A 341 2.18 -20.84 -0.21
C ARG A 341 3.13 -20.03 0.65
N ARG A 342 3.76 -20.68 1.64
CA ARG A 342 4.77 -20.07 2.50
C ARG A 342 5.96 -19.58 1.69
N LEU A 343 6.12 -18.24 1.62
CA LEU A 343 7.32 -17.63 1.06
C LEU A 343 8.53 -18.01 1.90
N GLN A 344 9.51 -18.58 1.22
CA GLN A 344 10.84 -18.83 1.75
C GLN A 344 11.76 -17.81 1.09
N ILE A 345 12.25 -16.86 1.88
CA ILE A 345 13.13 -15.78 1.43
C ILE A 345 14.58 -16.19 1.67
N TYR A 346 15.39 -16.10 0.64
CA TYR A 346 16.84 -16.20 0.75
C TYR A 346 17.43 -14.80 0.81
N SER A 347 18.12 -14.45 1.90
CA SER A 347 18.84 -13.17 2.02
C SER A 347 20.27 -13.34 1.52
N ALA A 348 20.62 -12.63 0.44
CA ALA A 348 21.94 -12.67 -0.18
C ALA A 348 23.00 -11.93 0.63
N GLU A 349 24.19 -12.49 0.74
CA GLU A 349 25.35 -11.78 1.31
C GLU A 349 26.06 -10.91 0.25
N ASN A 350 26.73 -9.84 0.69
CA ASN A 350 27.49 -8.99 -0.22
C ASN A 350 28.64 -9.76 -0.89
N GLY A 351 28.78 -9.65 -2.22
CA GLY A 351 29.79 -10.36 -3.00
C GLY A 351 29.40 -11.79 -3.37
N GLU A 352 28.20 -12.25 -3.00
CA GLU A 352 27.78 -13.63 -3.23
C GLU A 352 27.50 -13.92 -4.72
N LYS A 353 27.88 -15.12 -5.17
CA LYS A 353 27.38 -15.71 -6.42
C LYS A 353 26.31 -16.76 -6.11
N ILE A 354 25.10 -16.49 -6.57
CA ILE A 354 23.88 -17.22 -6.26
C ILE A 354 23.44 -18.04 -7.47
N TYR A 355 23.03 -19.28 -7.24
CA TYR A 355 22.53 -20.19 -8.26
C TYR A 355 21.03 -20.43 -8.05
N LEU A 356 20.18 -19.97 -8.97
CA LEU A 356 18.72 -20.05 -8.82
C LEU A 356 18.20 -21.49 -8.72
N GLU A 357 18.84 -22.43 -9.41
CA GLU A 357 18.47 -23.85 -9.36
C GLU A 357 18.67 -24.44 -7.97
N ARG A 358 19.69 -23.98 -7.23
CA ARG A 358 19.93 -24.37 -5.83
C ARG A 358 18.82 -23.83 -4.95
N LEU A 359 18.53 -22.53 -5.05
CA LEU A 359 17.49 -21.87 -4.25
C LEU A 359 16.10 -22.50 -4.47
N SER A 360 15.74 -22.72 -5.74
CA SER A 360 14.45 -23.32 -6.10
C SER A 360 14.32 -24.74 -5.56
N ARG A 361 15.38 -25.56 -5.65
CA ARG A 361 15.41 -26.91 -5.07
C ARG A 361 15.30 -26.91 -3.55
N ASP A 362 15.90 -25.92 -2.90
CA ASP A 362 15.88 -25.76 -1.45
C ASP A 362 14.56 -25.13 -0.96
N GLY A 363 13.64 -24.82 -1.87
CA GLY A 363 12.27 -24.39 -1.58
C GLY A 363 12.09 -22.88 -1.47
N TYR A 364 13.12 -22.09 -1.80
CA TYR A 364 13.04 -20.63 -1.84
C TYR A 364 12.22 -20.14 -3.03
N SER A 365 11.39 -19.13 -2.80
CA SER A 365 10.55 -18.47 -3.83
C SER A 365 10.83 -16.97 -3.95
N CYS A 366 11.66 -16.42 -3.06
CA CYS A 366 12.08 -15.03 -3.08
C CYS A 366 13.59 -14.93 -2.79
N LEU A 367 14.29 -14.11 -3.57
CA LEU A 367 15.67 -13.72 -3.31
C LEU A 367 15.69 -12.26 -2.86
N GLN A 368 16.25 -11.97 -1.69
CA GLN A 368 16.38 -10.62 -1.15
C GLN A 368 17.84 -10.15 -1.17
N ILE A 369 18.07 -8.96 -1.70
CA ILE A 369 19.37 -8.28 -1.80
C ILE A 369 19.35 -7.02 -0.91
N GLY A 370 20.50 -6.68 -0.31
CA GLY A 370 20.65 -5.47 0.51
C GLY A 370 20.11 -5.62 1.94
N SER A 371 19.79 -6.84 2.37
CA SER A 371 19.44 -7.09 3.77
C SER A 371 20.70 -7.07 4.64
N GLY A 372 20.92 -5.96 5.35
CA GLY A 372 22.07 -5.79 6.26
C GLY A 372 23.32 -5.15 5.64
N TYR A 373 23.25 -4.70 4.38
CA TYR A 373 24.29 -3.89 3.73
C TYR A 373 23.65 -2.96 2.70
N ASN A 374 24.18 -1.75 2.58
CA ASN A 374 23.61 -0.74 1.70
C ASN A 374 24.42 -0.59 0.40
N ASP A 375 25.61 -1.20 0.31
CA ASP A 375 26.45 -1.18 -0.89
C ASP A 375 27.02 -2.55 -1.20
N GLY A 376 27.05 -2.93 -2.49
CA GLY A 376 27.54 -4.25 -2.84
C GLY A 376 27.49 -4.66 -4.29
N SER A 377 27.99 -5.86 -4.55
CA SER A 377 27.88 -6.51 -5.85
C SER A 377 27.48 -7.97 -5.70
N ILE A 378 26.50 -8.41 -6.47
CA ILE A 378 25.94 -9.77 -6.40
C ILE A 378 25.82 -10.31 -7.81
N THR A 379 26.10 -11.60 -7.97
CA THR A 379 25.90 -12.31 -9.24
C THR A 379 24.83 -13.37 -9.07
N ILE A 380 23.78 -13.31 -9.87
CA ILE A 380 22.72 -14.31 -9.92
C ILE A 380 22.88 -15.09 -11.22
N SER A 381 23.04 -16.40 -11.10
CA SER A 381 23.22 -17.30 -12.23
C SER A 381 22.11 -18.35 -12.26
N GLY A 382 21.66 -18.72 -13.45
CA GLY A 382 20.66 -19.77 -13.63
C GLY A 382 20.66 -20.34 -15.05
N SER A 383 19.49 -20.86 -15.44
CA SER A 383 19.22 -21.39 -16.76
C SER A 383 17.97 -20.73 -17.37
N PRO A 384 18.04 -20.17 -18.59
CA PRO A 384 16.90 -19.49 -19.23
C PRO A 384 15.77 -20.45 -19.61
N HIS A 385 16.04 -21.76 -19.59
CA HIS A 385 15.10 -22.81 -19.98
C HIS A 385 14.32 -23.40 -18.81
N GLN A 386 14.70 -23.08 -17.57
CA GLN A 386 14.06 -23.60 -16.37
C GLN A 386 13.44 -22.47 -15.57
N ASP A 387 12.14 -22.56 -15.32
CA ASP A 387 11.46 -21.61 -14.45
C ASP A 387 11.87 -21.86 -13.01
N SER A 388 12.49 -20.86 -12.39
CA SER A 388 12.91 -20.94 -10.99
C SER A 388 11.73 -20.77 -10.02
N GLY A 389 10.66 -20.09 -10.45
CA GLY A 389 9.60 -19.64 -9.55
C GLY A 389 10.08 -18.59 -8.53
N ILE A 390 11.25 -17.98 -8.78
CA ILE A 390 11.88 -17.01 -7.89
C ILE A 390 11.70 -15.62 -8.47
N HIS A 391 11.31 -14.68 -7.63
CA HIS A 391 11.38 -13.26 -7.87
C HIS A 391 12.43 -12.61 -6.95
N LEU A 392 12.84 -11.40 -7.30
CA LEU A 392 13.92 -10.66 -6.66
C LEU A 392 13.37 -9.42 -5.94
N MET A 393 13.80 -9.21 -4.70
CA MET A 393 13.57 -8.00 -3.91
C MET A 393 14.90 -7.33 -3.59
N ILE A 394 15.02 -6.03 -3.84
CA ILE A 394 16.19 -5.23 -3.48
C ILE A 394 15.77 -4.25 -2.38
N ALA A 395 16.50 -4.25 -1.27
CA ALA A 395 16.17 -3.45 -0.10
C ALA A 395 16.35 -1.94 -0.30
N ASP A 396 15.53 -1.16 0.42
CA ASP A 396 15.57 0.30 0.38
C ASP A 396 16.99 0.82 0.67
N GLY A 397 17.41 1.84 -0.07
CA GLY A 397 18.73 2.45 0.05
C GLY A 397 19.90 1.63 -0.48
N PHE A 398 19.67 0.48 -1.13
CA PHE A 398 20.74 -0.31 -1.73
C PHE A 398 21.37 0.42 -2.93
N ALA A 399 22.69 0.54 -2.93
CA ALA A 399 23.50 1.16 -3.96
C ALA A 399 24.57 0.17 -4.47
N GLY A 400 24.43 -0.36 -5.68
CA GLY A 400 25.35 -1.41 -6.10
C GLY A 400 25.03 -2.10 -7.41
N LYS A 401 25.81 -3.15 -7.71
CA LYS A 401 25.71 -3.93 -8.95
C LYS A 401 25.01 -5.26 -8.73
N VAL A 402 23.92 -5.50 -9.44
CA VAL A 402 23.26 -6.81 -9.49
C VAL A 402 23.47 -7.39 -10.88
N GLN A 403 24.27 -8.44 -11.00
CA GLN A 403 24.51 -9.10 -12.28
C GLN A 403 23.53 -10.26 -12.46
N LEU A 404 22.83 -10.28 -13.59
CA LEU A 404 21.99 -11.40 -14.03
C LEU A 404 22.72 -12.16 -15.15
N GLU A 405 23.00 -13.44 -14.92
CA GLU A 405 23.66 -14.33 -15.87
C GLU A 405 22.75 -15.53 -16.19
N ASN A 406 22.15 -15.51 -17.38
CA ASN A 406 21.32 -16.62 -17.88
C ASN A 406 20.09 -16.93 -16.99
N VAL A 407 19.47 -15.92 -16.38
CA VAL A 407 18.40 -16.14 -15.39
C VAL A 407 17.02 -16.26 -16.02
N ARG A 408 16.15 -17.03 -15.38
CA ARG A 408 14.69 -16.98 -15.61
C ARG A 408 13.98 -16.74 -14.29
N LEU A 409 13.44 -15.54 -14.14
CA LEU A 409 12.62 -15.15 -12.99
C LEU A 409 11.15 -15.15 -13.38
N SER A 410 10.29 -15.47 -12.42
CA SER A 410 8.86 -15.42 -12.61
C SER A 410 8.16 -14.95 -11.35
N ASN A 411 7.04 -14.27 -11.54
CA ASN A 411 6.13 -13.90 -10.46
C ASN A 411 4.69 -14.04 -10.93
N LEU A 412 3.74 -13.95 -10.00
CA LEU A 412 2.33 -13.87 -10.33
C LEU A 412 2.04 -12.61 -11.17
N PRO A 413 1.05 -12.68 -12.08
CA PRO A 413 0.56 -11.51 -12.80
C PRO A 413 0.28 -10.33 -11.85
N GLY A 414 0.71 -9.13 -12.24
CA GLY A 414 0.50 -7.89 -11.49
C GLY A 414 1.57 -7.57 -10.47
N ARG A 415 2.57 -8.45 -10.32
CA ARG A 415 3.70 -8.26 -9.41
C ARG A 415 5.02 -8.20 -10.15
N PRO A 416 6.00 -7.42 -9.67
CA PRO A 416 7.31 -7.34 -10.31
C PRO A 416 8.11 -8.64 -10.14
N CYS A 417 8.86 -9.04 -11.17
CA CYS A 417 9.90 -10.07 -11.03
C CYS A 417 11.14 -9.51 -10.32
N VAL A 418 11.39 -8.21 -10.43
CA VAL A 418 12.44 -7.49 -9.72
C VAL A 418 11.82 -6.26 -9.07
N ASP A 419 11.73 -6.24 -7.75
CA ASP A 419 11.20 -5.12 -6.98
C ASP A 419 12.34 -4.33 -6.34
N ILE A 420 12.54 -3.08 -6.77
CA ILE A 420 13.56 -2.18 -6.23
C ILE A 420 12.94 -1.35 -5.09
N GLY A 421 13.60 -1.33 -3.95
CA GLY A 421 13.25 -0.52 -2.81
C GLY A 421 13.41 0.98 -3.04
N GLY A 422 12.81 1.79 -2.17
CA GLY A 422 12.95 3.25 -2.21
C GLY A 422 14.37 3.71 -1.95
N GLY A 423 14.80 4.81 -2.57
CA GLY A 423 16.13 5.40 -2.33
C GLY A 423 17.32 4.59 -2.87
N CYS A 424 17.08 3.57 -3.70
CA CYS A 424 18.14 2.73 -4.26
C CYS A 424 18.87 3.39 -5.45
N ASP A 425 20.13 2.99 -5.68
CA ASP A 425 20.90 3.24 -6.89
C ASP A 425 21.45 1.91 -7.43
N VAL A 426 20.66 1.27 -8.30
CA VAL A 426 20.93 -0.09 -8.76
C VAL A 426 21.50 -0.08 -10.17
N THR A 427 22.65 -0.69 -10.36
CA THR A 427 23.18 -1.05 -11.68
C THR A 427 22.90 -2.53 -11.96
N LEU A 428 21.95 -2.81 -12.85
CA LEU A 428 21.62 -4.15 -13.31
C LEU A 428 22.52 -4.54 -14.50
N VAL A 429 23.47 -5.43 -14.27
CA VAL A 429 24.41 -5.92 -15.29
C VAL A 429 23.83 -7.15 -15.96
N LEU A 430 23.48 -7.06 -17.25
CA LEU A 430 22.89 -8.14 -18.02
C LEU A 430 23.98 -8.93 -18.75
N ALA A 431 24.07 -10.24 -18.49
CA ALA A 431 24.95 -11.17 -19.17
C ALA A 431 24.16 -12.40 -19.66
N GLY A 432 24.52 -12.91 -20.83
CA GLY A 432 23.83 -14.07 -21.42
C GLY A 432 22.36 -13.78 -21.76
N SER A 433 21.48 -14.77 -21.58
CA SER A 433 20.04 -14.63 -21.91
C SER A 433 19.17 -14.64 -20.66
N ASN A 434 18.56 -13.50 -20.33
CA ASN A 434 17.73 -13.32 -19.14
C ASN A 434 16.26 -13.18 -19.51
N ILE A 435 15.36 -13.80 -18.74
CA ILE A 435 13.92 -13.84 -19.02
C ILE A 435 13.14 -13.51 -17.75
N LEU A 436 12.18 -12.59 -17.84
CA LEU A 436 11.20 -12.29 -16.79
C LEU A 436 9.80 -12.68 -17.28
N VAL A 437 9.02 -13.39 -16.46
CA VAL A 437 7.68 -13.87 -16.83
C VAL A 437 6.66 -13.50 -15.77
N GLY A 438 5.54 -12.92 -16.20
CA GLY A 438 4.43 -12.53 -15.32
C GLY A 438 4.62 -11.18 -14.65
N GLY A 439 5.86 -10.68 -14.57
CA GLY A 439 6.20 -9.43 -13.91
C GLY A 439 7.38 -8.70 -14.55
N GLY A 440 7.34 -7.37 -14.47
CA GLY A 440 8.42 -6.48 -14.91
C GLY A 440 9.46 -6.17 -13.83
N ILE A 441 10.13 -5.04 -13.99
CA ILE A 441 11.05 -4.44 -13.01
C ILE A 441 10.39 -3.18 -12.45
N ARG A 442 10.16 -3.16 -11.13
CA ARG A 442 9.60 -1.99 -10.44
C ARG A 442 10.72 -1.10 -9.91
N VAL A 443 10.60 0.20 -10.14
CA VAL A 443 11.53 1.27 -9.79
C VAL A 443 10.73 2.44 -9.20
N PRO A 444 10.68 2.59 -7.88
CA PRO A 444 9.93 3.65 -7.22
C PRO A 444 10.51 5.05 -7.52
N GLU A 445 9.69 6.09 -7.36
CA GLU A 445 9.99 7.49 -7.73
C GLU A 445 11.34 8.01 -7.20
N ASN A 446 11.73 7.61 -5.99
CA ASN A 446 12.97 8.03 -5.35
C ASN A 446 14.17 7.09 -5.58
N ALA A 447 14.10 6.17 -6.55
CA ALA A 447 15.18 5.24 -6.89
C ALA A 447 15.77 5.50 -8.28
N MET A 448 16.91 4.87 -8.56
CA MET A 448 17.56 4.88 -9.87
C MET A 448 17.87 3.45 -10.32
N LEU A 449 17.58 3.17 -11.59
CA LEU A 449 17.97 1.95 -12.27
C LEU A 449 18.85 2.28 -13.46
N THR A 450 20.08 1.76 -13.45
CA THR A 450 20.98 1.75 -14.61
C THR A 450 21.11 0.33 -15.14
N THR A 451 20.99 0.11 -16.45
CA THR A 451 21.33 -1.19 -17.07
C THR A 451 22.67 -1.12 -17.79
N GLU A 452 23.50 -2.15 -17.62
CA GLU A 452 24.80 -2.31 -18.26
C GLU A 452 24.96 -3.75 -18.80
N GLY A 453 26.01 -4.00 -19.58
CA GLY A 453 26.36 -5.34 -20.07
C GLY A 453 25.95 -5.57 -21.53
N ASP A 454 26.21 -6.78 -22.01
CA ASP A 454 26.00 -7.21 -23.40
C ASP A 454 24.93 -8.31 -23.56
N GLY A 455 24.37 -8.78 -22.45
CA GLY A 455 23.33 -9.78 -22.41
C GLY A 455 21.96 -9.28 -22.85
N SER A 456 21.03 -10.20 -23.08
CA SER A 456 19.64 -9.89 -23.42
C SER A 456 18.72 -9.98 -22.20
N LEU A 457 17.63 -9.22 -22.23
CA LEU A 457 16.51 -9.30 -21.28
C LEU A 457 15.18 -9.40 -22.05
N ASP A 458 14.44 -10.48 -21.87
CA ASP A 458 13.11 -10.73 -22.47
C ASP A 458 12.04 -10.73 -21.38
N ILE A 459 11.15 -9.74 -21.38
CA ILE A 459 10.07 -9.56 -20.40
C ILE A 459 8.73 -9.91 -21.03
N LYS A 460 7.99 -10.84 -20.41
CA LYS A 460 6.69 -11.33 -20.89
C LYS A 460 5.60 -11.03 -19.88
N LEU A 461 4.65 -10.20 -20.29
CA LEU A 461 3.58 -9.67 -19.45
C LEU A 461 2.23 -10.13 -19.99
N GLY A 462 1.36 -10.59 -19.09
CA GLY A 462 0.02 -11.07 -19.43
C GLY A 462 -1.07 -10.60 -18.47
N ASP A 463 -0.78 -9.65 -17.59
CA ASP A 463 -1.74 -9.13 -16.61
C ASP A 463 -2.52 -7.92 -17.13
N THR A 464 -3.77 -7.77 -16.70
CA THR A 464 -4.75 -6.73 -17.08
C THR A 464 -4.09 -5.34 -17.18
N ASP A 465 -3.40 -4.93 -16.11
CA ASP A 465 -2.59 -3.71 -16.08
C ASP A 465 -1.10 -4.10 -15.98
N TYR A 466 -0.23 -3.45 -16.75
CA TYR A 466 1.19 -3.82 -16.77
C TYR A 466 2.16 -2.65 -16.82
N PHE A 467 3.35 -2.90 -16.28
CA PHE A 467 4.56 -2.15 -16.56
C PHE A 467 5.71 -3.14 -16.84
N GLY A 468 6.52 -2.86 -17.85
CA GLY A 468 7.69 -3.69 -18.15
C GLY A 468 8.91 -3.31 -17.33
N ILE A 469 9.37 -2.06 -17.44
CA ILE A 469 10.43 -1.50 -16.60
C ILE A 469 10.01 -0.08 -16.21
N GLY A 470 9.81 0.15 -14.92
CA GLY A 470 9.36 1.44 -14.38
C GLY A 470 8.49 1.24 -13.15
N ASN A 471 7.26 1.72 -13.10
CA ASN A 471 6.41 1.59 -11.92
C ASN A 471 4.93 1.38 -12.29
N ASP A 472 4.10 1.16 -11.29
CA ASP A 472 2.67 0.94 -11.46
C ASP A 472 1.95 2.14 -12.13
N LEU A 473 0.72 1.90 -12.59
CA LEU A 473 -0.05 2.88 -13.36
C LEU A 473 -0.59 4.05 -12.51
N SER A 474 -0.43 4.02 -11.19
CA SER A 474 -0.85 5.08 -10.28
C SER A 474 0.31 5.96 -9.77
N SER A 475 1.55 5.56 -10.06
CA SER A 475 2.77 6.15 -9.52
C SER A 475 3.69 6.73 -10.60
N GLN A 476 4.64 7.58 -10.19
CA GLN A 476 5.81 7.92 -11.01
C GLN A 476 6.88 6.83 -10.87
N HIS A 477 7.75 6.69 -11.86
CA HIS A 477 8.95 5.86 -11.74
C HIS A 477 10.17 6.72 -11.38
N GLY A 478 11.15 6.07 -10.74
CA GLY A 478 12.48 6.66 -10.53
C GLY A 478 13.27 6.80 -11.82
N ARG A 479 14.50 7.30 -11.77
CA ARG A 479 15.29 7.55 -13.00
C ARG A 479 15.68 6.23 -13.68
N LEU A 480 15.35 6.10 -14.97
CA LEU A 480 15.68 4.92 -15.78
C LEU A 480 16.80 5.27 -16.78
N SER A 481 17.92 4.57 -16.68
CA SER A 481 19.10 4.79 -17.52
C SER A 481 19.54 3.49 -18.18
N PHE A 482 19.46 3.41 -19.51
CA PHE A 482 19.78 2.20 -20.25
C PHE A 482 21.09 2.34 -21.04
N MET A 483 22.15 1.74 -20.53
CA MET A 483 23.54 1.88 -21.01
C MET A 483 24.14 0.53 -21.44
N GLN A 484 23.28 -0.44 -21.75
CA GLN A 484 23.63 -1.80 -22.16
C GLN A 484 23.71 -1.94 -23.69
N ASP A 485 24.56 -2.84 -24.18
CA ASP A 485 24.81 -3.04 -25.63
C ASP A 485 23.95 -4.17 -26.25
N GLY A 486 23.37 -5.04 -25.41
CA GLY A 486 22.50 -6.14 -25.80
C GLY A 486 21.06 -5.71 -26.15
N THR A 487 20.13 -6.68 -26.08
CA THR A 487 18.73 -6.49 -26.46
C THR A 487 17.79 -6.55 -25.26
N ILE A 488 16.96 -5.53 -25.08
CA ILE A 488 15.82 -5.53 -24.15
C ILE A 488 14.54 -5.69 -24.98
N ALA A 489 13.84 -6.80 -24.80
CA ALA A 489 12.57 -7.10 -25.44
C ALA A 489 11.45 -7.14 -24.40
N ILE A 490 10.34 -6.48 -24.67
CA ILE A 490 9.15 -6.47 -23.79
C ILE A 490 7.95 -6.84 -24.64
N THR A 491 7.23 -7.89 -24.25
CA THR A 491 6.00 -8.32 -24.90
C THR A 491 4.85 -8.31 -23.89
N ALA A 492 3.83 -7.49 -24.15
CA ALA A 492 2.65 -7.35 -23.33
C ALA A 492 1.38 -7.60 -24.15
N THR A 493 0.49 -8.47 -23.66
CA THR A 493 -0.72 -8.89 -24.37
C THR A 493 -2.02 -8.64 -23.60
N SER A 494 -2.11 -7.55 -22.85
CA SER A 494 -3.17 -7.32 -21.86
C SER A 494 -4.00 -6.06 -22.09
N HIS A 495 -4.62 -5.45 -21.07
CA HIS A 495 -5.63 -4.39 -21.27
C HIS A 495 -4.98 -3.00 -21.36
N ALA A 496 -4.20 -2.58 -20.37
CA ALA A 496 -3.56 -1.27 -20.37
C ALA A 496 -2.15 -1.30 -19.76
N GLY A 497 -1.21 -0.52 -20.30
CA GLY A 497 0.10 -0.42 -19.66
C GLY A 497 1.20 0.24 -20.48
N VAL A 498 2.40 0.20 -19.90
CA VAL A 498 3.61 0.83 -20.42
C VAL A 498 4.74 -0.20 -20.52
N CYS A 499 5.41 -0.32 -21.67
CA CYS A 499 6.58 -1.21 -21.74
C CYS A 499 7.76 -0.64 -20.93
N ILE A 500 8.16 0.61 -21.17
CA ILE A 500 9.18 1.31 -20.39
C ILE A 500 8.61 2.64 -19.88
N GLY A 501 8.46 2.78 -18.57
CA GLY A 501 7.87 3.96 -17.92
C GLY A 501 6.84 3.61 -16.85
N ALA A 502 5.91 4.52 -16.57
CA ALA A 502 4.90 4.34 -15.50
C ALA A 502 3.62 5.12 -15.78
N GLY A 503 2.63 5.00 -14.90
CA GLY A 503 1.39 5.76 -15.01
C GLY A 503 1.60 7.26 -15.03
N ARG A 504 2.24 7.82 -14.00
CA ARG A 504 2.43 9.28 -13.83
C ARG A 504 3.72 9.83 -14.44
N GLY A 505 4.49 8.99 -15.14
CA GLY A 505 5.70 9.38 -15.86
C GLY A 505 6.99 9.35 -15.03
N GLY A 506 7.97 10.13 -15.49
CA GLY A 506 9.36 10.12 -15.00
C GLY A 506 10.39 10.39 -16.11
N GLU A 507 11.68 10.27 -15.76
CA GLU A 507 12.83 10.50 -16.66
C GLU A 507 13.35 9.17 -17.22
N ILE A 508 13.43 9.07 -18.54
CA ILE A 508 13.90 7.89 -19.27
C ILE A 508 15.04 8.27 -20.19
N VAL A 509 16.21 7.65 -20.00
CA VAL A 509 17.39 7.82 -20.86
C VAL A 509 17.79 6.48 -21.45
N ILE A 510 17.68 6.33 -22.77
CA ILE A 510 18.16 5.17 -23.52
C ILE A 510 19.41 5.58 -24.28
N GLY A 511 20.57 5.09 -23.85
CA GLY A 511 21.87 5.51 -24.39
C GLY A 511 22.50 4.57 -25.42
N ARG A 512 22.17 3.26 -25.38
CA ARG A 512 22.77 2.20 -26.22
C ARG A 512 21.86 0.96 -26.30
N GLY A 513 22.19 0.06 -27.22
CA GLY A 513 21.59 -1.27 -27.33
C GLY A 513 20.43 -1.34 -28.32
N ARG A 514 19.72 -2.47 -28.27
CA ARG A 514 18.52 -2.73 -29.09
C ARG A 514 17.29 -2.91 -28.21
N TYR A 515 16.16 -2.31 -28.60
CA TYR A 515 14.90 -2.38 -27.86
C TYR A 515 13.79 -2.86 -28.79
N VAL A 516 13.06 -3.87 -28.36
CA VAL A 516 11.93 -4.44 -29.12
C VAL A 516 10.71 -4.48 -28.21
N LEU A 517 9.79 -3.54 -28.40
CA LEU A 517 8.62 -3.34 -27.55
C LEU A 517 7.38 -3.74 -28.33
N ASN A 518 6.65 -4.75 -27.85
CA ASN A 518 5.43 -5.24 -28.47
C ASN A 518 4.30 -5.17 -27.46
N ALA A 519 3.30 -4.34 -27.74
CA ALA A 519 2.16 -4.14 -26.85
C ALA A 519 0.85 -4.33 -27.60
N SER A 520 0.03 -5.28 -27.18
CA SER A 520 -1.33 -5.43 -27.68
C SER A 520 -2.31 -5.32 -26.52
N GLY A 521 -3.27 -4.40 -26.63
CA GLY A 521 -4.18 -4.07 -25.55
C GLY A 521 -5.05 -2.86 -25.83
N SER A 522 -5.96 -2.50 -24.94
CA SER A 522 -6.76 -1.28 -25.13
C SER A 522 -5.92 -0.02 -25.09
N ASN A 523 -5.08 0.19 -24.07
CA ASN A 523 -4.27 1.40 -23.95
C ASN A 523 -2.80 1.04 -23.78
N ASN A 524 -1.97 1.35 -24.79
CA ASN A 524 -0.57 0.94 -24.77
C ASN A 524 0.36 2.12 -25.00
N VAL A 525 1.42 2.18 -24.20
CA VAL A 525 2.53 3.09 -24.39
C VAL A 525 3.82 2.26 -24.51
N GLY A 526 4.57 2.44 -25.59
CA GLY A 526 5.88 1.81 -25.74
C GLY A 526 6.86 2.37 -24.71
N ILE A 527 7.15 3.67 -24.80
CA ILE A 527 8.03 4.37 -23.86
C ILE A 527 7.37 5.66 -23.39
N GLY A 528 7.21 5.84 -22.08
CA GLY A 528 6.72 7.08 -21.49
C GLY A 528 5.64 6.90 -20.42
N ALA A 529 4.48 7.54 -20.58
CA ALA A 529 3.45 7.62 -19.53
C ALA A 529 2.00 7.47 -20.01
N LEU A 530 1.10 7.04 -19.13
CA LEU A 530 -0.35 7.06 -19.39
C LEU A 530 -0.99 8.37 -18.93
N ASP A 531 -0.80 8.74 -17.66
CA ASP A 531 -1.51 9.83 -16.98
C ASP A 531 -0.54 10.83 -16.33
N GLY A 532 0.56 11.16 -17.00
CA GLY A 532 1.51 12.14 -16.50
C GLY A 532 2.54 12.61 -17.52
N ASP A 533 3.37 13.54 -17.08
CA ASP A 533 4.42 14.14 -17.90
C ASP A 533 5.60 13.19 -18.06
N THR A 534 6.20 13.15 -19.24
CA THR A 534 7.36 12.30 -19.50
C THR A 534 8.46 13.03 -20.25
N SER A 535 9.71 12.70 -19.89
CA SER A 535 10.91 13.13 -20.60
C SER A 535 11.66 11.89 -21.06
N VAL A 536 11.86 11.78 -22.37
CA VAL A 536 12.46 10.61 -23.02
C VAL A 536 13.62 11.05 -23.90
N ASP A 537 14.84 10.67 -23.50
CA ASP A 537 16.06 10.87 -24.26
C ASP A 537 16.53 9.54 -24.86
N ILE A 538 16.57 9.45 -26.19
CA ILE A 538 17.03 8.27 -26.93
C ILE A 538 18.28 8.64 -27.73
N LEU A 539 19.38 7.95 -27.47
CA LEU A 539 20.70 8.21 -28.02
C LEU A 539 21.30 6.90 -28.50
N GLY A 540 21.87 6.86 -29.71
CA GLY A 540 22.74 5.77 -30.15
C GLY A 540 22.16 4.35 -30.11
N CYS A 541 20.85 4.16 -30.32
CA CYS A 541 20.21 2.84 -30.19
C CYS A 541 19.42 2.40 -31.45
N ASP A 542 19.02 1.13 -31.48
CA ASP A 542 18.04 0.57 -32.43
C ASP A 542 16.73 0.23 -31.69
N LEU A 543 15.65 0.92 -32.00
CA LEU A 543 14.36 0.80 -31.30
C LEU A 543 13.27 0.37 -32.28
N GLU A 544 12.57 -0.71 -31.97
CA GLU A 544 11.36 -1.16 -32.65
C GLU A 544 10.20 -1.19 -31.64
N CYS A 545 9.14 -0.44 -31.93
CA CYS A 545 7.93 -0.40 -31.11
C CYS A 545 6.72 -0.78 -31.97
N THR A 546 6.04 -1.86 -31.59
CA THR A 546 4.79 -2.31 -32.22
C THR A 546 3.67 -2.23 -31.20
N ALA A 547 2.59 -1.50 -31.51
CA ALA A 547 1.46 -1.36 -30.62
C ALA A 547 0.11 -1.53 -31.34
N SER A 548 -0.84 -2.22 -30.73
CA SER A 548 -2.18 -2.41 -31.33
C SER A 548 -3.31 -2.35 -30.31
N GLY A 549 -4.44 -1.74 -30.68
CA GLY A 549 -5.72 -1.84 -29.95
C GLY A 549 -6.55 -0.55 -29.95
N ALA A 550 -6.97 -0.02 -28.80
CA ALA A 550 -7.84 1.19 -28.80
C ALA A 550 -7.01 2.47 -28.90
N PHE A 551 -6.05 2.64 -28.00
CA PHE A 551 -5.12 3.76 -27.93
C PHE A 551 -3.69 3.22 -27.96
N SER A 552 -2.84 3.77 -28.80
CA SER A 552 -1.46 3.32 -28.89
C SER A 552 -0.49 4.46 -29.12
N ILE A 553 0.50 4.54 -28.25
CA ILE A 553 1.53 5.56 -28.27
C ILE A 553 2.87 4.86 -28.39
N GLY A 554 3.64 5.21 -29.41
CA GLY A 554 5.00 4.68 -29.56
C GLY A 554 5.90 5.22 -28.45
N ILE A 555 6.11 6.54 -28.46
CA ILE A 555 6.96 7.25 -27.51
C ILE A 555 6.26 8.54 -27.04
N GLY A 556 6.06 8.69 -25.74
CA GLY A 556 5.49 9.89 -25.12
C GLY A 556 4.37 9.59 -24.14
N SER A 557 3.29 10.39 -24.14
CA SER A 557 2.28 10.34 -23.07
C SER A 557 0.83 10.32 -23.57
N GLU A 558 -0.07 9.56 -22.93
CA GLU A 558 -1.50 9.63 -23.27
C GLU A 558 -2.14 10.93 -22.74
N ASN A 559 -2.06 11.18 -21.44
CA ASN A 559 -2.73 12.29 -20.75
C ASN A 559 -1.73 13.17 -19.99
N GLY A 560 -0.62 13.54 -20.63
CA GLY A 560 0.36 14.47 -20.08
C GLY A 560 1.28 15.05 -21.15
N ASN A 561 2.18 15.93 -20.74
CA ASN A 561 3.17 16.54 -21.62
C ASN A 561 4.24 15.51 -22.03
N ALA A 562 4.76 15.66 -23.25
CA ALA A 562 5.81 14.79 -23.76
C ALA A 562 6.98 15.63 -24.26
N ASP A 563 8.16 15.41 -23.69
CA ASP A 563 9.43 15.94 -24.16
C ASP A 563 10.29 14.79 -24.69
N VAL A 564 10.40 14.68 -26.01
CA VAL A 564 10.99 13.51 -26.68
C VAL A 564 12.17 13.93 -27.54
N HIS A 565 13.37 13.47 -27.18
CA HIS A 565 14.61 13.71 -27.91
C HIS A 565 15.14 12.39 -28.46
N VAL A 566 15.41 12.34 -29.76
CA VAL A 566 15.97 11.15 -30.42
C VAL A 566 17.19 11.56 -31.24
N LYS A 567 18.36 11.02 -30.92
CA LYS A 567 19.60 11.34 -31.64
C LYS A 567 20.40 10.09 -32.00
N TYR A 568 21.05 10.13 -33.16
CA TYR A 568 21.99 9.08 -33.61
C TYR A 568 21.40 7.65 -33.58
N SER A 569 20.09 7.52 -33.79
CA SER A 569 19.35 6.28 -33.55
C SER A 569 18.56 5.82 -34.77
N SER A 570 18.31 4.51 -34.83
CA SER A 570 17.37 3.87 -35.76
C SER A 570 16.08 3.60 -35.00
N VAL A 571 14.95 4.12 -35.48
CA VAL A 571 13.66 3.95 -34.80
C VAL A 571 12.59 3.50 -35.79
N LYS A 572 11.92 2.40 -35.45
CA LYS A 572 10.75 1.91 -36.16
C LYS A 572 9.54 1.87 -35.23
N ILE A 573 8.45 2.52 -35.64
CA ILE A 573 7.18 2.49 -34.90
C ILE A 573 6.09 1.97 -35.82
N SER A 574 5.39 0.94 -35.37
CA SER A 574 4.29 0.32 -36.10
C SER A 574 3.04 0.28 -35.22
N THR A 575 1.95 0.94 -35.63
CA THR A 575 0.70 0.95 -34.85
C THR A 575 -0.54 0.59 -35.67
N ASP A 576 -1.44 -0.20 -35.08
CA ASP A 576 -2.75 -0.54 -35.65
C ASP A 576 -3.83 -0.44 -34.56
N SER A 577 -4.48 0.73 -34.50
CA SER A 577 -5.31 1.10 -33.35
C SER A 577 -6.48 2.02 -33.71
N GLN A 578 -7.44 2.28 -32.81
CA GLN A 578 -8.49 3.28 -33.08
C GLN A 578 -7.94 4.71 -33.07
N MET A 579 -7.08 5.02 -32.09
CA MET A 579 -6.32 6.27 -32.02
C MET A 579 -4.85 5.97 -31.77
N SER A 580 -3.96 6.66 -32.48
CA SER A 580 -2.52 6.44 -32.30
C SER A 580 -1.65 7.68 -32.42
N VAL A 581 -0.54 7.68 -31.68
CA VAL A 581 0.51 8.69 -31.73
C VAL A 581 1.84 7.98 -31.90
N GLY A 582 2.63 8.36 -32.90
CA GLY A 582 3.97 7.81 -33.08
C GLY A 582 4.90 8.33 -31.99
N LEU A 583 5.21 9.63 -32.05
CA LEU A 583 5.96 10.38 -31.05
C LEU A 583 5.12 11.58 -30.60
N GLY A 584 4.99 11.79 -29.29
CA GLY A 584 4.31 12.96 -28.71
C GLY A 584 3.23 12.58 -27.70
N ASN A 585 2.09 13.27 -27.71
CA ASN A 585 1.01 12.96 -26.77
C ASN A 585 -0.40 12.95 -27.39
N LEU A 586 -1.34 12.34 -26.67
CA LEU A 586 -2.75 12.33 -27.09
C LEU A 586 -3.51 13.54 -26.51
N ARG A 587 -3.46 13.75 -25.19
CA ARG A 587 -4.27 14.73 -24.44
C ARG A 587 -3.47 15.58 -23.43
N GLY A 588 -2.20 15.87 -23.69
CA GLY A 588 -1.41 16.81 -22.87
C GLY A 588 -1.60 18.26 -23.30
N ASP A 589 -0.96 19.21 -22.60
CA ASP A 589 -1.03 20.65 -22.94
C ASP A 589 -0.04 21.02 -24.06
N ASN A 590 1.13 20.38 -24.06
CA ASN A 590 2.18 20.64 -25.04
C ASN A 590 3.03 19.39 -25.33
N THR A 591 3.62 19.33 -26.53
CA THR A 591 4.59 18.32 -26.93
C THR A 591 5.80 18.98 -27.57
N VAL A 592 7.00 18.55 -27.17
CA VAL A 592 8.27 18.93 -27.80
C VAL A 592 8.92 17.67 -28.35
N ILE A 593 9.29 17.70 -29.64
CA ILE A 593 9.97 16.58 -30.29
C ILE A 593 11.22 17.10 -31.02
N HIS A 594 12.39 16.60 -30.64
CA HIS A 594 13.65 16.86 -31.33
C HIS A 594 14.26 15.57 -31.86
N ALA A 595 14.38 15.45 -33.18
CA ALA A 595 15.01 14.32 -33.85
C ALA A 595 16.24 14.76 -34.63
N GLU A 596 17.40 14.18 -34.36
CA GLU A 596 18.68 14.61 -34.94
C GLU A 596 19.56 13.43 -35.39
N SER A 597 19.97 13.42 -36.65
CA SER A 597 20.78 12.33 -37.21
C SER A 597 20.14 10.94 -36.99
N VAL A 598 18.83 10.85 -37.22
CA VAL A 598 18.05 9.62 -37.02
C VAL A 598 17.62 9.00 -38.35
N SER A 599 17.44 7.68 -38.34
CA SER A 599 16.71 6.95 -39.37
C SER A 599 15.38 6.49 -38.79
N MET A 600 14.27 7.13 -39.18
CA MET A 600 12.95 6.84 -38.62
C MET A 600 11.99 6.25 -39.66
N VAL A 601 11.34 5.14 -39.29
CA VAL A 601 10.28 4.50 -40.08
C VAL A 601 9.03 4.39 -39.23
N ILE A 602 7.97 5.09 -39.63
CA ILE A 602 6.69 5.07 -38.93
C ILE A 602 5.61 4.51 -39.86
N GLU A 603 4.94 3.46 -39.43
CA GLU A 603 3.89 2.77 -40.17
C GLU A 603 2.63 2.67 -39.28
N MET A 604 1.59 3.43 -39.60
CA MET A 604 0.44 3.58 -38.71
C MET A 604 -0.89 3.44 -39.46
N SER A 605 -1.85 2.76 -38.84
CA SER A 605 -3.25 2.73 -39.27
C SER A 605 -4.18 3.01 -38.10
N ALA A 606 -5.10 3.97 -38.24
CA ALA A 606 -6.09 4.32 -37.22
C ALA A 606 -7.22 5.24 -37.71
N ASP A 607 -8.32 5.35 -36.95
CA ASP A 607 -9.37 6.35 -37.22
C ASP A 607 -8.84 7.79 -37.08
N ALA A 608 -7.99 8.02 -36.08
CA ALA A 608 -7.24 9.26 -35.92
C ALA A 608 -5.81 8.97 -35.48
N LEU A 609 -4.83 9.53 -36.21
CA LEU A 609 -3.42 9.35 -35.86
C LEU A 609 -2.57 10.57 -36.19
N THR A 610 -1.46 10.70 -35.45
CA THR A 610 -0.34 11.55 -35.84
C THR A 610 0.99 10.82 -35.67
N ALA A 611 1.88 10.92 -36.65
CA ALA A 611 3.19 10.29 -36.55
C ALA A 611 4.15 11.08 -35.63
N TYR A 612 4.09 12.42 -35.69
CA TYR A 612 4.84 13.32 -34.82
C TYR A 612 3.92 14.43 -34.30
N GLY A 613 3.78 14.55 -32.98
CA GLY A 613 3.15 15.70 -32.34
C GLY A 613 2.09 15.31 -31.32
N SER A 614 1.35 16.32 -30.89
CA SER A 614 0.15 16.17 -30.06
C SER A 614 -1.08 15.99 -30.93
N MET A 615 -2.00 15.11 -30.55
CA MET A 615 -3.28 14.96 -31.25
C MET A 615 -4.22 16.15 -31.04
N PHE A 616 -4.24 16.74 -29.84
CA PHE A 616 -5.25 17.72 -29.44
C PHE A 616 -4.70 19.03 -28.85
N SER A 617 -3.38 19.22 -28.84
CA SER A 617 -2.72 20.39 -28.27
C SER A 617 -1.49 20.82 -29.06
N ASN A 618 -0.69 21.72 -28.48
CA ASN A 618 0.40 22.36 -29.20
C ASN A 618 1.59 21.42 -29.41
N SER A 619 2.29 21.59 -30.54
CA SER A 619 3.45 20.78 -30.90
C SER A 619 4.60 21.66 -31.38
N ASP A 620 5.80 21.44 -30.84
CA ASP A 620 7.04 21.96 -31.41
C ASP A 620 7.90 20.80 -31.90
N ILE A 621 8.09 20.71 -33.22
CA ILE A 621 8.72 19.57 -33.88
C ILE A 621 9.93 20.05 -34.65
N LYS A 622 11.10 19.55 -34.27
CA LYS A 622 12.38 19.85 -34.91
C LYS A 622 13.04 18.56 -35.40
N ILE A 623 13.28 18.45 -36.70
CA ILE A 623 13.98 17.31 -37.30
C ILE A 623 15.17 17.79 -38.11
N GLU A 624 16.36 17.28 -37.79
CA GLU A 624 17.62 17.72 -38.36
C GLU A 624 18.45 16.53 -38.86
N ARG A 625 19.03 16.65 -40.06
CA ARG A 625 20.01 15.71 -40.61
C ARG A 625 19.55 14.25 -40.61
N SER A 626 18.26 14.02 -40.85
CA SER A 626 17.61 12.73 -40.61
C SER A 626 16.93 12.18 -41.86
N ALA A 627 16.79 10.86 -41.92
CA ALA A 627 15.98 10.17 -42.93
C ALA A 627 14.68 9.69 -42.28
N VAL A 628 13.54 10.19 -42.76
CA VAL A 628 12.23 9.92 -42.15
C VAL A 628 11.28 9.36 -43.20
N LYS A 629 10.74 8.18 -42.95
CA LYS A 629 9.71 7.54 -43.76
C LYS A 629 8.45 7.36 -42.94
N ILE A 630 7.34 7.97 -43.37
CA ILE A 630 6.03 7.87 -42.72
C ILE A 630 5.05 7.24 -43.71
N SER A 631 4.37 6.17 -43.29
CA SER A 631 3.23 5.58 -43.99
C SER A 631 2.05 5.56 -43.03
N ALA A 632 1.01 6.34 -43.34
CA ALA A 632 -0.11 6.57 -42.44
C ALA A 632 -1.44 6.43 -43.19
N ASP A 633 -2.36 5.62 -42.68
CA ASP A 633 -3.67 5.37 -43.27
C ASP A 633 -4.78 5.56 -42.23
N GLY A 634 -5.78 6.38 -42.57
CA GLY A 634 -6.85 6.70 -41.63
C GLY A 634 -7.63 7.95 -42.00
N PRO A 635 -8.95 8.02 -41.70
CA PRO A 635 -9.78 9.16 -42.10
C PRO A 635 -9.24 10.49 -41.54
N LYS A 636 -8.64 10.49 -40.35
CA LYS A 636 -8.01 11.66 -39.71
C LYS A 636 -6.51 11.46 -39.46
N ALA A 637 -5.80 10.83 -40.39
CA ALA A 637 -4.36 10.61 -40.28
C ALA A 637 -3.53 11.86 -40.65
N LEU A 638 -2.51 12.19 -39.85
CA LEU A 638 -1.56 13.28 -40.08
C LEU A 638 -0.12 12.78 -39.91
N ALA A 639 0.83 13.37 -40.66
CA ALA A 639 2.26 13.09 -40.47
C ALA A 639 2.84 13.92 -39.32
N PHE A 640 2.43 15.18 -39.22
CA PHE A 640 2.97 16.14 -38.25
C PHE A 640 1.86 16.98 -37.64
N GLY A 641 1.99 17.29 -36.35
CA GLY A 641 1.03 18.09 -35.58
C GLY A 641 -0.22 17.32 -35.17
N GLY A 642 -1.30 18.03 -34.93
CA GLY A 642 -2.54 17.48 -34.38
C GLY A 642 -3.81 17.82 -35.13
N LEU A 643 -4.93 17.26 -34.67
CA LEU A 643 -6.27 17.68 -35.09
C LEU A 643 -6.67 19.01 -34.44
N LYS A 644 -6.09 19.35 -33.30
CA LYS A 644 -6.23 20.64 -32.63
C LYS A 644 -4.86 21.11 -32.12
N GLY A 645 -4.79 22.37 -31.74
CA GLY A 645 -3.55 23.01 -31.29
C GLY A 645 -2.74 23.58 -32.45
N GLU A 646 -1.81 24.46 -32.11
CA GLU A 646 -0.85 25.06 -33.05
C GLU A 646 0.39 24.16 -33.17
N SER A 647 0.97 24.06 -34.36
CA SER A 647 2.15 23.23 -34.61
C SER A 647 3.24 24.03 -35.30
N SER A 648 4.42 24.08 -34.66
CA SER A 648 5.67 24.61 -35.20
C SER A 648 6.50 23.45 -35.76
N LEU A 649 6.84 23.52 -37.05
CA LEU A 649 7.58 22.47 -37.75
C LEU A 649 8.89 23.02 -38.31
N THR A 650 10.03 22.51 -37.83
CA THR A 650 11.36 22.88 -38.33
C THR A 650 12.09 21.67 -38.89
N PHE A 651 12.44 21.74 -40.17
CA PHE A 651 13.12 20.68 -40.92
C PHE A 651 14.44 21.20 -41.50
N THR A 652 15.58 20.59 -41.12
CA THR A 652 16.90 20.97 -41.65
C THR A 652 17.65 19.76 -42.20
N ASP A 653 18.02 19.80 -43.48
CA ASP A 653 18.81 18.76 -44.15
C ASP A 653 18.22 17.34 -44.02
N ILE A 654 16.91 17.20 -44.23
CA ILE A 654 16.20 15.91 -44.07
C ILE A 654 15.92 15.20 -45.39
N ASP A 655 15.87 13.86 -45.38
CA ASP A 655 15.29 13.06 -46.46
C ASP A 655 13.92 12.53 -46.00
N LEU A 656 12.86 13.22 -46.39
CA LEU A 656 11.51 12.96 -45.95
C LEU A 656 10.70 12.25 -47.04
N ALA A 657 10.16 11.08 -46.71
CA ALA A 657 9.20 10.35 -47.53
C ALA A 657 7.90 10.14 -46.74
N VAL A 658 6.82 10.79 -47.15
CA VAL A 658 5.50 10.67 -46.52
C VAL A 658 4.52 10.06 -47.50
N LYS A 659 3.81 9.01 -47.06
CA LYS A 659 2.67 8.43 -47.76
C LYS A 659 1.47 8.45 -46.83
N ILE A 660 0.51 9.32 -47.11
CA ILE A 660 -0.71 9.48 -46.31
C ILE A 660 -1.95 9.18 -47.15
N SER A 661 -2.91 8.50 -46.54
CA SER A 661 -4.26 8.26 -47.06
C SER A 661 -5.26 8.70 -45.99
N ASN A 662 -6.02 9.77 -46.27
CA ASN A 662 -6.97 10.36 -45.33
C ASN A 662 -8.12 11.13 -46.01
N THR A 663 -9.16 11.43 -45.24
CA THR A 663 -10.32 12.21 -45.73
C THR A 663 -10.13 13.72 -45.63
N LEU A 664 -9.14 14.16 -44.84
CA LEU A 664 -8.83 15.58 -44.63
C LEU A 664 -8.12 16.21 -45.84
N ASN A 665 -7.51 15.38 -46.69
CA ASN A 665 -6.71 15.79 -47.85
C ASN A 665 -5.58 16.77 -47.50
N ILE A 666 -4.88 16.51 -46.39
CA ILE A 666 -3.73 17.28 -45.89
C ILE A 666 -2.71 16.35 -45.21
N CYS A 667 -1.44 16.75 -45.12
CA CYS A 667 -0.42 16.02 -44.35
C CYS A 667 -0.25 16.53 -42.91
N THR A 668 -0.53 17.82 -42.70
CA THR A 668 -0.47 18.52 -41.41
C THR A 668 -1.50 19.63 -41.36
N ARG A 669 -1.84 20.10 -40.16
CA ARG A 669 -2.66 21.30 -39.92
C ARG A 669 -1.83 22.54 -39.56
N ALA A 670 -0.50 22.42 -39.53
CA ALA A 670 0.36 23.57 -39.28
C ALA A 670 0.16 24.65 -40.35
N ASP A 671 0.10 25.91 -39.92
CA ASP A 671 0.06 27.04 -40.84
C ASP A 671 1.39 27.14 -41.60
N ASN A 672 1.33 27.56 -42.86
CA ASN A 672 2.53 27.69 -43.71
C ASN A 672 3.62 28.59 -43.09
N GLU A 673 3.24 29.60 -42.31
CA GLU A 673 4.18 30.49 -41.61
C GLU A 673 4.94 29.79 -40.47
N SER A 674 4.38 28.69 -39.96
CA SER A 674 4.93 27.87 -38.88
C SER A 674 5.71 26.66 -39.40
N ILE A 675 5.87 26.53 -40.73
CA ILE A 675 6.65 25.48 -41.37
C ILE A 675 7.95 26.08 -41.92
N HIS A 676 9.06 25.64 -41.36
CA HIS A 676 10.39 26.10 -41.73
C HIS A 676 11.20 24.93 -42.29
N THR A 677 11.55 25.02 -43.58
CA THR A 677 12.36 24.01 -44.27
C THR A 677 13.68 24.61 -44.72
N LYS A 678 14.79 23.89 -44.53
CA LYS A 678 16.13 24.30 -44.97
C LYS A 678 16.93 23.09 -45.43
N GLY A 679 17.09 22.94 -46.75
CA GLY A 679 17.82 21.82 -47.33
C GLY A 679 17.08 20.48 -47.19
N GLY A 680 17.50 19.47 -47.96
CA GLY A 680 16.88 18.13 -47.93
C GLY A 680 16.12 17.73 -49.19
N ARG A 681 15.47 16.56 -49.13
CA ARG A 681 14.63 15.97 -50.18
C ARG A 681 13.26 15.63 -49.60
N TYR A 682 12.21 15.94 -50.35
CA TYR A 682 10.82 15.75 -49.93
C TYR A 682 10.09 14.92 -50.99
N ARG A 683 9.51 13.80 -50.57
CA ARG A 683 8.65 12.95 -51.41
C ARG A 683 7.35 12.70 -50.66
N ILE A 684 6.32 13.43 -51.04
CA ILE A 684 5.04 13.42 -50.34
C ILE A 684 3.99 12.87 -51.28
N THR A 685 3.30 11.82 -50.85
CA THR A 685 2.18 11.20 -51.55
C THR A 685 0.96 11.26 -50.66
N LEU A 686 -0.05 12.04 -51.06
CA LEU A 686 -1.32 12.19 -50.37
C LEU A 686 -2.43 11.60 -51.23
N ASN A 687 -3.18 10.63 -50.71
CA ASN A 687 -4.31 9.99 -51.41
C ASN A 687 -3.93 9.47 -52.81
N GLY A 688 -2.69 8.98 -52.96
CA GLY A 688 -2.13 8.49 -54.23
C GLY A 688 -1.60 9.56 -55.19
N GLN A 689 -1.71 10.85 -54.84
CA GLN A 689 -1.19 11.97 -55.62
C GLN A 689 0.13 12.46 -55.03
N GLN A 690 1.11 12.76 -55.88
CA GLN A 690 2.38 13.33 -55.45
C GLN A 690 2.25 14.84 -55.25
N LEU A 691 2.75 15.35 -54.11
CA LEU A 691 2.77 16.78 -53.79
C LEU A 691 4.20 17.34 -53.92
N ASP A 692 4.29 18.61 -54.32
CA ASP A 692 5.55 19.35 -54.47
C ASP A 692 6.11 19.87 -53.14
N ALA A 693 5.24 20.04 -52.13
CA ALA A 693 5.58 20.53 -50.78
C ALA A 693 4.61 19.96 -49.73
N LEU A 694 4.97 20.18 -48.45
CA LEU A 694 4.30 19.67 -47.24
C LEU A 694 2.95 20.35 -46.95
#